data_AF-A0A5C6E0G6-F1
#
_entry.id   AF-A0A5C6E0G6-F1
#
_cell.length_a   1.000
_cell.length_b   1.000
_cell.length_c   1.000
_cell.angle_alpha   90.00
_cell.angle_beta   90.00
_cell.angle_gamma   90.00
#
_symmetry.space_group_name_H-M   'P 1'
#
loop_
_entity.id
_entity.type
_entity.pdbx_description
1 polymer ?
#
loop_
_entity_poly.entity_id
_entity_poly.type
_entity_poly.pdbx_seq_one_letter_code
_entity_poly.pdbx_strand_id
1 'polypeptide(L)'
;MKMTKHTISTSSPLLLLLAMAVSALGAEVIPLRPNDVTTMVAGRATRNLGSSGKATRFTSSSDTVTWTVGAPQADDYAVSVIYMDPPKQMVEVRCGSSTVTAPALVRTWPEKPLFMRQELPGVLHLRKGENQIQFRLPELESDKPAEGFVLWSIELGTPAARLAQLERAKEIRGDASWMIAGKYGLFVHWSSAGYALNGNQPRSKWHEKAVNLFDVKVFADAVERTGAAWVVFTAIHAGTDWAGPNEALEKIRPGSTTKRDLIGEIITELEQRGIRTLLYMNAEFARKPDPAKSGIIAVGDTTQYGDDVEAVLRDASLRYGKKLAGVGYIDGGMKKIYPLDPPWERWARAIKAGNPDAVVGISSNRGPTVSPFSELAVTDGGRQLSQPEPTAIGPGRQLGDVTPAWWCAMDSWIVEGPMNGKIGKGPRFTAKDYVSYFKQMETAKIPVTINLAITADVVADHPIFNPDCMAIMEDVRKAIRGKLAYSNTRTIKSFVVEERMQGEAGVEQIVLEVDIPQDENYEVQFKMIEGKGTITSHGNWAVFTDAGPGQYVFEAIVTDAQGAIANASASYQIVDVDASKMYFDKATWIEATGKKTYDFVARDPSLPDVLIIGDSISVGYTNAVRRNLQGIANVYRIPENGGDTLKALNRMHKWLAGHSWDVISFNSGLHDLKYTLDGKIDNSGTQVRSVTEYKANLKKEIELLVKSGAKLLWTNTTIIPKGAKGRVPGDEIIFNHGALEVLQDYPAIAVNDLYTESKNNPERQQPANVHFTPEGYETLGSKTASNIESLLN
;
A
#
# COMPACT_ATOMS: atom_id res chain seq x y z
N MET A 1 -39.98 -13.86 8.67
CA MET A 1 -39.19 -15.02 8.23
C MET A 1 -39.20 -16.03 9.38
N LYS A 2 -39.66 -17.27 9.16
CA LYS A 2 -39.78 -18.31 10.21
C LYS A 2 -38.40 -18.55 10.85
N MET A 3 -38.29 -18.33 12.16
CA MET A 3 -37.09 -18.67 12.94
C MET A 3 -36.95 -20.19 13.01
N THR A 4 -36.07 -20.75 12.20
CA THR A 4 -35.58 -22.12 12.38
C THR A 4 -34.69 -22.16 13.61
N LYS A 5 -35.14 -22.86 14.66
CA LYS A 5 -34.31 -23.26 15.80
C LYS A 5 -33.14 -24.09 15.26
N HIS A 6 -31.95 -23.49 15.19
CA HIS A 6 -30.72 -24.27 15.04
C HIS A 6 -30.35 -24.84 16.41
N THR A 7 -30.65 -26.12 16.59
CA THR A 7 -30.11 -26.94 17.67
C THR A 7 -28.59 -26.94 17.52
N ILE A 8 -27.88 -26.43 18.53
CA ILE A 8 -26.43 -26.54 18.62
C ILE A 8 -26.12 -28.03 18.77
N SER A 9 -25.52 -28.63 17.74
CA SER A 9 -25.08 -30.02 17.78
C SER A 9 -24.04 -30.19 18.89
N THR A 10 -24.33 -31.09 19.82
CA THR A 10 -23.50 -31.47 20.98
C THR A 10 -22.19 -32.18 20.63
N SER A 11 -21.88 -32.33 19.33
CA SER A 11 -20.68 -32.97 18.78
C SER A 11 -19.59 -31.99 18.30
N SER A 12 -19.66 -30.72 18.71
CA SER A 12 -18.69 -29.72 18.25
C SER A 12 -17.28 -30.01 18.82
N PRO A 13 -16.18 -29.86 18.03
CA PRO A 13 -14.79 -30.01 18.48
C PRO A 13 -14.38 -29.04 19.62
N LEU A 14 -15.32 -28.20 20.06
CA LEU A 14 -15.26 -27.26 21.17
C LEU A 14 -14.94 -27.92 22.52
N LEU A 15 -15.52 -29.10 22.84
CA LEU A 15 -15.21 -29.81 24.09
C LEU A 15 -13.84 -30.51 24.06
N LEU A 16 -13.38 -30.93 22.87
CA LEU A 16 -12.12 -31.65 22.71
C LEU A 16 -10.89 -30.71 22.79
N LEU A 17 -11.04 -29.44 22.42
CA LEU A 17 -9.96 -28.44 22.42
C LEU A 17 -9.73 -27.78 23.79
N LEU A 18 -10.73 -27.77 24.68
CA LEU A 18 -10.57 -27.38 26.09
C LEU A 18 -9.67 -28.37 26.87
N ALA A 19 -9.46 -29.57 26.32
CA ALA A 19 -8.56 -30.59 26.88
C ALA A 19 -7.08 -30.43 26.48
N MET A 20 -6.70 -29.44 25.64
CA MET A 20 -5.32 -29.31 25.12
C MET A 20 -4.52 -28.13 25.68
N ALA A 21 -4.67 -27.84 26.98
CA ALA A 21 -3.62 -27.19 27.78
C ALA A 21 -3.42 -28.00 29.07
N VAL A 22 -3.14 -29.29 28.90
CA VAL A 22 -2.86 -30.21 30.01
C VAL A 22 -1.34 -30.34 30.13
N SER A 23 -0.78 -29.55 31.03
CA SER A 23 0.27 -30.02 31.91
C SER A 23 0.04 -29.33 33.24
N ALA A 24 -0.19 -30.12 34.30
CA ALA A 24 -0.22 -29.64 35.67
C ALA A 24 1.14 -29.01 36.00
N LEU A 25 1.29 -27.72 35.72
CA LEU A 25 2.28 -26.89 36.40
C LEU A 25 1.73 -26.70 37.82
N GLY A 26 2.55 -26.95 38.83
CA GLY A 26 2.19 -26.76 40.24
C GLY A 26 1.59 -25.37 40.48
N ALA A 27 0.77 -25.24 41.52
CA ALA A 27 0.02 -24.01 41.81
C ALA A 27 0.96 -22.79 41.91
N GLU A 28 1.03 -22.01 40.84
CA GLU A 28 1.73 -20.73 40.78
C GLU A 28 0.95 -19.70 41.61
N VAL A 29 1.64 -18.98 42.49
CA VAL A 29 1.04 -17.87 43.24
C VAL A 29 0.88 -16.69 42.29
N ILE A 30 -0.36 -16.32 41.96
CA ILE A 30 -0.65 -15.22 41.03
C ILE A 30 -0.55 -13.88 41.77
N PRO A 31 0.40 -13.00 41.43
CA PRO A 31 0.51 -11.70 42.08
C PRO A 31 -0.66 -10.79 41.64
N LEU A 32 -1.42 -10.25 42.60
CA LEU A 32 -2.50 -9.31 42.30
C LEU A 32 -1.93 -7.93 41.98
N ARG A 33 -2.43 -7.33 40.90
CA ARG A 33 -2.09 -5.95 40.50
C ARG A 33 -2.70 -4.95 41.48
N PRO A 34 -1.91 -4.04 42.08
CA PRO A 34 -2.44 -3.03 43.01
C PRO A 34 -3.38 -2.02 42.34
N ASN A 35 -3.11 -1.64 41.09
CA ASN A 35 -3.74 -0.52 40.39
C ASN A 35 -4.51 -0.95 39.12
N ASP A 36 -4.81 -2.25 39.00
CA ASP A 36 -5.38 -2.83 37.78
C ASP A 36 -6.17 -4.11 38.10
N VAL A 37 -6.89 -4.64 37.10
CA VAL A 37 -7.59 -5.92 37.20
C VAL A 37 -6.62 -7.06 36.90
N THR A 38 -6.62 -8.09 37.75
CA THR A 38 -5.86 -9.32 37.55
C THR A 38 -6.77 -10.41 37.01
N THR A 39 -6.41 -10.99 35.87
CA THR A 39 -7.14 -12.09 35.23
C THR A 39 -6.62 -13.44 35.69
N MET A 40 -7.52 -14.33 36.12
CA MET A 40 -7.21 -15.70 36.56
C MET A 40 -8.00 -16.71 35.74
N VAL A 41 -7.36 -17.34 34.75
CA VAL A 41 -8.01 -18.33 33.90
C VAL A 41 -8.17 -19.67 34.61
N ALA A 42 -9.31 -20.33 34.41
CA ALA A 42 -9.61 -21.64 35.01
C ALA A 42 -8.66 -22.74 34.52
N GLY A 43 -7.99 -22.55 33.37
CA GLY A 43 -6.95 -23.42 32.84
C GLY A 43 -5.72 -23.58 33.74
N ARG A 44 -5.43 -22.60 34.60
CA ARG A 44 -4.26 -22.57 35.51
C ARG A 44 -4.62 -22.83 36.97
N ALA A 45 -5.87 -23.19 37.24
CA ALA A 45 -6.37 -23.44 38.59
C ALA A 45 -6.14 -24.90 39.03
N THR A 46 -6.06 -25.11 40.34
CA THR A 46 -6.25 -26.44 40.93
C THR A 46 -7.73 -26.78 40.91
N ARG A 47 -8.08 -28.00 40.50
CA ARG A 47 -9.47 -28.42 40.28
C ARG A 47 -9.80 -29.63 41.12
N ASN A 48 -10.85 -29.53 41.93
CA ASN A 48 -11.50 -30.67 42.56
C ASN A 48 -12.88 -30.82 41.91
N LEU A 49 -12.95 -31.56 40.81
CA LEU A 49 -14.16 -31.77 40.01
C LEU A 49 -14.43 -33.27 39.90
N GLY A 50 -15.70 -33.67 39.78
CA GLY A 50 -16.08 -35.08 39.64
C GLY A 50 -15.43 -35.80 38.44
N SER A 51 -15.07 -37.07 38.63
CA SER A 51 -14.41 -37.91 37.62
C SER A 51 -15.42 -38.48 36.61
N SER A 52 -15.64 -37.79 35.50
CA SER A 52 -16.19 -38.44 34.29
C SER A 52 -15.31 -38.12 33.08
N GLY A 53 -14.91 -39.17 32.37
CA GLY A 53 -13.88 -39.12 31.34
C GLY A 53 -14.18 -38.08 30.26
N LYS A 54 -13.19 -37.21 30.03
CA LYS A 54 -13.12 -36.14 29.01
C LYS A 54 -13.76 -34.79 29.44
N ALA A 55 -12.95 -34.03 30.17
CA ALA A 55 -12.98 -32.57 30.44
C ALA A 55 -14.06 -32.02 31.39
N THR A 56 -13.59 -31.57 32.56
CA THR A 56 -14.11 -30.46 33.40
C THR A 56 -15.61 -30.22 33.40
N ARG A 57 -16.35 -30.87 34.31
CA ARG A 57 -17.76 -30.55 34.58
C ARG A 57 -17.97 -30.40 36.07
N PHE A 58 -18.73 -29.39 36.48
CA PHE A 58 -19.26 -29.32 37.84
C PHE A 58 -20.40 -30.34 37.92
N THR A 59 -20.25 -31.28 38.84
CA THR A 59 -21.13 -32.43 39.06
C THR A 59 -21.70 -32.46 40.47
N SER A 60 -21.10 -31.72 41.40
CA SER A 60 -21.57 -31.61 42.78
C SER A 60 -21.36 -30.21 43.35
N SER A 61 -22.09 -29.87 44.40
CA SER A 61 -21.90 -28.63 45.18
C SER A 61 -20.56 -28.57 45.96
N SER A 62 -19.85 -29.69 46.03
CA SER A 62 -18.50 -29.78 46.61
C SER A 62 -17.40 -29.50 45.59
N ASP A 63 -17.73 -29.44 44.30
CA ASP A 63 -16.77 -29.20 43.23
C ASP A 63 -16.22 -27.78 43.32
N THR A 64 -14.90 -27.65 43.20
CA THR A 64 -14.20 -26.36 43.34
C THR A 64 -13.15 -26.16 42.25
N VAL A 65 -12.97 -24.90 41.87
CA VAL A 65 -11.83 -24.42 41.08
C VAL A 65 -11.09 -23.40 41.93
N THR A 66 -9.82 -23.66 42.22
CA THR A 66 -9.03 -22.93 43.22
C THR A 66 -7.79 -22.29 42.60
N TRP A 67 -7.56 -21.02 42.91
CA TRP A 67 -6.33 -20.28 42.59
C TRP A 67 -5.66 -19.83 43.88
N THR A 68 -4.33 -19.79 43.88
CA THR A 68 -3.55 -19.15 44.94
C THR A 68 -3.09 -17.79 44.43
N VAL A 69 -3.37 -16.73 45.20
CA VAL A 69 -3.04 -15.35 44.82
C VAL A 69 -2.22 -14.66 45.89
N GLY A 70 -1.31 -13.78 45.50
CA GLY A 70 -0.53 -12.91 46.38
C GLY A 70 -1.11 -11.50 46.39
N ALA A 71 -1.80 -11.12 47.46
CA ALA A 71 -2.30 -9.74 47.63
C ALA A 71 -1.18 -8.84 48.19
N PRO A 72 -0.91 -7.68 47.58
CA PRO A 72 0.16 -6.77 48.03
C PRO A 72 -0.10 -6.18 49.43
N GLN A 73 -1.37 -6.02 49.79
CA GLN A 73 -1.86 -5.54 51.07
C GLN A 73 -3.19 -6.21 51.42
N ALA A 74 -3.66 -6.03 52.65
CA ALA A 74 -5.01 -6.43 53.01
C ALA A 74 -6.00 -5.40 52.43
N ASP A 75 -6.99 -5.86 51.67
CA ASP A 75 -7.92 -4.98 50.95
C ASP A 75 -9.19 -5.73 50.50
N ASP A 76 -10.14 -4.97 49.95
CA ASP A 76 -11.40 -5.43 49.41
C ASP A 76 -11.32 -5.54 47.89
N TYR A 77 -11.65 -6.72 47.35
CA TYR A 77 -11.55 -7.01 45.93
C TYR A 77 -12.92 -7.27 45.33
N ALA A 78 -13.30 -6.49 44.32
CA ALA A 78 -14.48 -6.79 43.50
C ALA A 78 -14.17 -7.95 42.55
N VAL A 79 -15.18 -8.80 42.33
CA VAL A 79 -15.04 -10.07 41.61
C VAL A 79 -15.90 -10.06 40.36
N SER A 80 -15.29 -10.39 39.22
CA SER A 80 -16.05 -10.72 38.00
C SER A 80 -15.75 -12.15 37.57
N VAL A 81 -16.76 -12.86 37.10
CA VAL A 81 -16.65 -14.22 36.60
C VAL A 81 -17.00 -14.23 35.12
N ILE A 82 -16.18 -14.91 34.32
CA ILE A 82 -16.46 -15.13 32.90
C ILE A 82 -16.78 -16.60 32.67
N TYR A 83 -17.95 -16.87 32.11
CA TYR A 83 -18.41 -18.24 31.85
C TYR A 83 -19.36 -18.32 30.65
N MET A 84 -19.58 -19.52 30.13
CA MET A 84 -20.55 -19.86 29.08
C MET A 84 -21.65 -20.76 29.65
N ASP A 85 -22.85 -20.65 29.07
CA ASP A 85 -24.06 -21.42 29.41
C ASP A 85 -24.37 -21.38 30.92
N PRO A 86 -24.98 -20.28 31.39
CA PRO A 86 -25.17 -20.02 32.82
C PRO A 86 -25.86 -21.19 33.52
N PRO A 87 -25.40 -21.55 34.74
CA PRO A 87 -26.14 -22.48 35.56
C PRO A 87 -27.49 -21.83 35.93
N LYS A 88 -28.48 -22.64 36.32
CA LYS A 88 -29.75 -22.09 36.84
C LYS A 88 -29.65 -21.72 38.32
N GLN A 89 -28.47 -21.91 38.91
CA GLN A 89 -28.15 -21.82 40.32
C GLN A 89 -27.31 -20.58 40.64
N MET A 90 -27.06 -20.37 41.92
CA MET A 90 -26.09 -19.39 42.41
C MET A 90 -24.66 -19.71 41.95
N VAL A 91 -23.93 -18.65 41.63
CA VAL A 91 -22.47 -18.64 41.44
C VAL A 91 -21.83 -18.09 42.70
N GLU A 92 -20.79 -18.76 43.20
CA GLU A 92 -20.07 -18.39 44.42
C GLU A 92 -18.57 -18.22 44.14
N VAL A 93 -17.98 -17.15 44.68
CA VAL A 93 -16.53 -16.99 44.83
C VAL A 93 -16.21 -16.70 46.28
N ARG A 94 -15.23 -17.42 46.86
CA ARG A 94 -14.86 -17.28 48.27
C ARG A 94 -13.35 -17.29 48.52
N CYS A 95 -12.96 -16.70 49.65
CA CYS A 95 -11.63 -16.67 50.22
C CYS A 95 -11.77 -16.81 51.74
N GLY A 96 -11.46 -17.98 52.29
CA GLY A 96 -11.69 -18.26 53.72
C GLY A 96 -13.16 -18.09 54.11
N SER A 97 -13.45 -17.14 55.00
CA SER A 97 -14.81 -16.78 55.44
C SER A 97 -15.46 -15.67 54.63
N SER A 98 -14.73 -15.00 53.74
CA SER A 98 -15.28 -13.99 52.85
C SER A 98 -15.83 -14.66 51.60
N THR A 99 -17.09 -14.37 51.27
CA THR A 99 -17.81 -15.01 50.16
C THR A 99 -18.67 -13.96 49.46
N VAL A 100 -18.65 -13.99 48.13
CA VAL A 100 -19.59 -13.24 47.27
C VAL A 100 -20.39 -14.21 46.43
N THR A 101 -21.68 -13.97 46.29
CA THR A 101 -22.60 -14.83 45.54
C THR A 101 -23.56 -14.02 44.69
N ALA A 102 -23.99 -14.60 43.56
CA ALA A 102 -25.06 -14.04 42.74
C ALA A 102 -25.81 -15.14 41.98
N PRO A 103 -27.10 -14.97 41.66
CA PRO A 103 -27.76 -15.80 40.65
C PRO A 103 -27.01 -15.64 39.32
N ALA A 104 -26.76 -16.73 38.59
CA ALA A 104 -26.12 -16.62 37.30
C ALA A 104 -26.94 -15.78 36.32
N LEU A 105 -26.25 -14.97 35.50
CA LEU A 105 -26.90 -14.20 34.44
C LEU A 105 -27.64 -15.10 33.45
N VAL A 106 -28.84 -14.74 33.03
CA VAL A 106 -29.58 -15.45 31.99
C VAL A 106 -29.16 -14.92 30.62
N ARG A 107 -28.61 -15.79 29.75
CA ARG A 107 -28.32 -15.43 28.35
C ARG A 107 -29.63 -15.34 27.56
N THR A 108 -29.94 -14.15 27.04
CA THR A 108 -31.17 -13.89 26.27
C THR A 108 -30.96 -13.89 24.76
N TRP A 109 -29.72 -14.12 24.30
CA TRP A 109 -29.35 -14.13 22.89
C TRP A 109 -28.75 -15.48 22.43
N PRO A 110 -28.86 -15.81 21.13
CA PRO A 110 -28.50 -17.14 20.63
C PRO A 110 -27.04 -17.32 20.20
N GLU A 111 -26.34 -16.25 19.80
CA GLU A 111 -25.05 -16.38 19.09
C GLU A 111 -23.84 -15.78 19.82
N LYS A 112 -23.62 -14.46 19.78
CA LYS A 112 -22.38 -13.83 20.25
C LYS A 112 -22.67 -12.60 21.11
N PRO A 113 -21.94 -12.40 22.24
CA PRO A 113 -20.89 -13.27 22.75
C PRO A 113 -21.45 -14.57 23.39
N LEU A 114 -20.73 -15.67 23.29
CA LEU A 114 -21.08 -16.95 23.93
C LEU A 114 -20.72 -16.96 25.41
N PHE A 115 -19.55 -16.41 25.76
CA PHE A 115 -19.14 -16.18 27.15
C PHE A 115 -19.69 -14.83 27.64
N MET A 116 -20.01 -14.75 28.92
CA MET A 116 -20.54 -13.55 29.58
C MET A 116 -19.67 -13.19 30.77
N ARG A 117 -19.50 -11.88 31.00
CA ARG A 117 -18.90 -11.36 32.23
C ARG A 117 -20.03 -11.03 33.21
N GLN A 118 -19.95 -11.60 34.40
CA GLN A 118 -20.82 -11.27 35.52
C GLN A 118 -20.00 -10.68 36.66
N GLU A 119 -20.30 -9.45 37.07
CA GLU A 119 -19.79 -8.93 38.34
C GLU A 119 -20.66 -9.46 39.49
N LEU A 120 -20.02 -9.97 40.53
CA LEU A 120 -20.72 -10.44 41.73
C LEU A 120 -20.89 -9.27 42.70
N PRO A 121 -22.07 -9.05 43.28
CA PRO A 121 -22.31 -7.97 44.21
C PRO A 121 -21.51 -8.19 45.51
N GLY A 122 -20.94 -7.12 46.03
CA GLY A 122 -20.08 -7.14 47.22
C GLY A 122 -18.59 -7.24 46.88
N VAL A 123 -17.79 -7.53 47.90
CA VAL A 123 -16.33 -7.59 47.80
C VAL A 123 -15.78 -8.80 48.55
N LEU A 124 -14.64 -9.28 48.10
CA LEU A 124 -13.88 -10.36 48.72
C LEU A 124 -12.75 -9.77 49.56
N HIS A 125 -12.72 -10.09 50.85
CA HIS A 125 -11.69 -9.61 51.78
C HIS A 125 -10.45 -10.50 51.69
N LEU A 126 -9.32 -9.92 51.27
CA LEU A 126 -8.05 -10.63 51.18
C LEU A 126 -7.08 -10.07 52.23
N ARG A 127 -6.26 -10.94 52.81
CA ARG A 127 -5.13 -10.52 53.67
C ARG A 127 -3.90 -10.26 52.81
N LYS A 128 -2.96 -9.46 53.31
CA LYS A 128 -1.63 -9.34 52.69
C LYS A 128 -0.96 -10.72 52.56
N GLY A 129 -0.33 -10.97 51.41
CA GLY A 129 0.34 -12.23 51.09
C GLY A 129 -0.60 -13.24 50.44
N GLU A 130 -0.38 -14.53 50.71
CA GLU A 130 -1.08 -15.62 50.03
C GLU A 130 -2.53 -15.81 50.52
N ASN A 131 -3.43 -15.94 49.55
CA ASN A 131 -4.85 -16.23 49.71
C ASN A 131 -5.26 -17.34 48.74
N GLN A 132 -6.24 -18.16 49.13
CA GLN A 132 -6.86 -19.15 48.24
C GLN A 132 -8.24 -18.67 47.81
N ILE A 133 -8.43 -18.50 46.51
CA ILE A 133 -9.68 -18.07 45.90
C ILE A 133 -10.35 -19.29 45.29
N GLN A 134 -11.60 -19.55 45.65
CA GLN A 134 -12.36 -20.71 45.19
C GLN A 134 -13.62 -20.27 44.47
N PHE A 135 -13.86 -20.85 43.30
CA PHE A 135 -15.16 -20.80 42.61
C PHE A 135 -15.96 -22.06 42.86
N ARG A 136 -17.27 -21.90 43.09
CA ARG A 136 -18.20 -22.98 43.42
C ARG A 136 -19.58 -22.75 42.83
N LEU A 137 -20.33 -23.85 42.66
CA LEU A 137 -21.77 -23.85 42.40
C LEU A 137 -22.48 -24.49 43.61
N PRO A 138 -22.75 -23.72 44.69
CA PRO A 138 -23.11 -24.27 46.00
C PRO A 138 -24.44 -25.01 46.03
N GLU A 139 -25.33 -24.75 45.08
CA GLU A 139 -26.67 -25.34 44.98
C GLU A 139 -26.75 -26.45 43.92
N LEU A 140 -25.61 -26.88 43.37
CA LEU A 140 -25.61 -27.90 42.32
C LEU A 140 -25.97 -29.27 42.90
N GLU A 141 -27.10 -29.82 42.45
CA GLU A 141 -27.59 -31.14 42.81
C GLU A 141 -26.77 -32.22 42.10
N SER A 142 -26.42 -33.30 42.82
CA SER A 142 -25.54 -34.37 42.33
C SER A 142 -26.11 -35.16 41.14
N ASP A 143 -27.42 -35.17 40.96
CA ASP A 143 -28.14 -35.82 39.86
C ASP A 143 -28.40 -34.88 38.66
N LYS A 144 -28.09 -33.57 38.79
CA LYS A 144 -28.29 -32.55 37.75
C LYS A 144 -26.98 -31.78 37.49
N PRO A 145 -25.98 -32.41 36.85
CA PRO A 145 -24.71 -31.77 36.55
C PRO A 145 -24.90 -30.54 35.66
N ALA A 146 -23.98 -29.58 35.77
CA ALA A 146 -23.98 -28.36 34.96
C ALA A 146 -23.39 -28.65 33.56
N GLU A 147 -24.06 -29.48 32.75
CA GLU A 147 -23.49 -30.09 31.53
C GLU A 147 -23.00 -29.09 30.47
N GLY A 148 -23.65 -27.93 30.35
CA GLY A 148 -23.25 -26.86 29.42
C GLY A 148 -22.30 -25.83 30.02
N PHE A 149 -22.22 -25.74 31.35
CA PHE A 149 -21.50 -24.66 32.03
C PHE A 149 -19.99 -24.77 31.82
N VAL A 150 -19.38 -23.69 31.35
CA VAL A 150 -17.93 -23.59 31.23
C VAL A 150 -17.43 -22.33 31.91
N LEU A 151 -16.72 -22.51 33.03
CA LEU A 151 -15.98 -21.43 33.67
C LEU A 151 -14.72 -21.11 32.87
N TRP A 152 -14.59 -19.87 32.42
CA TRP A 152 -13.41 -19.40 31.67
C TRP A 152 -12.38 -18.76 32.60
N SER A 153 -12.78 -17.76 33.40
CA SER A 153 -11.87 -17.03 34.29
C SER A 153 -12.61 -16.31 35.42
N ILE A 154 -11.85 -15.88 36.43
CA ILE A 154 -12.24 -14.87 37.40
C ILE A 154 -11.31 -13.66 37.24
N GLU A 155 -11.85 -12.46 37.45
CA GLU A 155 -11.13 -11.20 37.44
C GLU A 155 -11.22 -10.57 38.85
N LEU A 156 -10.08 -10.18 39.43
CA LEU A 156 -10.00 -9.50 40.73
C LEU A 156 -9.35 -8.12 40.59
N GLY A 157 -9.90 -7.14 41.30
CA GLY A 157 -9.30 -5.81 41.43
C GLY A 157 -10.04 -5.05 42.51
N THR A 158 -9.35 -4.17 43.24
CA THR A 158 -10.04 -3.32 44.23
C THR A 158 -11.05 -2.41 43.50
N PRO A 159 -12.18 -2.04 44.13
CA PRO A 159 -13.13 -1.11 43.52
C PRO A 159 -12.47 0.18 43.02
N ALA A 160 -11.50 0.71 43.78
CA ALA A 160 -10.71 1.88 43.40
C ALA A 160 -9.83 1.63 42.17
N ALA A 161 -9.14 0.49 42.10
CA ALA A 161 -8.30 0.14 40.95
C ALA A 161 -9.12 -0.04 39.67
N ARG A 162 -10.28 -0.69 39.75
CA ARG A 162 -11.22 -0.86 38.62
C ARG A 162 -11.72 0.48 38.10
N LEU A 163 -12.18 1.36 39.00
CA LEU A 163 -12.62 2.71 38.62
C LEU A 163 -11.48 3.50 37.98
N ALA A 164 -10.29 3.48 38.59
CA ALA A 164 -9.12 4.17 38.05
C ALA A 164 -8.72 3.64 36.67
N GLN A 165 -8.83 2.34 36.42
CA GLN A 165 -8.58 1.74 35.10
C GLN A 165 -9.54 2.28 34.04
N LEU A 166 -10.84 2.37 34.37
CA LEU A 166 -11.86 2.92 33.48
C LEU A 166 -11.63 4.41 33.17
N GLU A 167 -11.26 5.21 34.16
CA GLU A 167 -10.94 6.63 33.96
C GLU A 167 -9.69 6.81 33.08
N ARG A 168 -8.63 6.03 33.27
CA ARG A 168 -7.45 6.05 32.38
C ARG A 168 -7.79 5.61 30.96
N ALA A 169 -8.67 4.61 30.80
CA ALA A 169 -9.14 4.18 29.50
C ALA A 169 -9.96 5.25 28.79
N LYS A 170 -10.77 6.00 29.54
CA LYS A 170 -11.54 7.15 29.04
C LYS A 170 -10.64 8.32 28.66
N GLU A 171 -9.60 8.59 29.44
CA GLU A 171 -8.62 9.68 29.19
C GLU A 171 -7.93 9.52 27.83
N ILE A 172 -7.53 8.30 27.47
CA ILE A 172 -6.80 8.03 26.22
C ILE A 172 -7.71 7.56 25.07
N ARG A 173 -9.02 7.65 25.24
CA ARG A 173 -9.98 7.12 24.26
C ARG A 173 -9.84 7.82 22.90
N GLY A 174 -9.72 7.03 21.85
CA GLY A 174 -9.66 7.51 20.46
C GLY A 174 -11.03 7.85 19.90
N ASP A 175 -11.07 8.39 18.69
CA ASP A 175 -12.32 8.74 18.01
C ASP A 175 -12.75 7.63 17.04
N ALA A 176 -13.87 6.96 17.33
CA ALA A 176 -14.50 5.99 16.43
C ALA A 176 -15.71 6.55 15.67
N SER A 177 -16.09 7.81 15.88
CA SER A 177 -17.27 8.44 15.27
C SER A 177 -17.17 8.50 13.75
N TRP A 178 -15.95 8.68 13.24
CA TRP A 178 -15.69 8.69 11.81
C TRP A 178 -15.94 7.33 11.14
N MET A 179 -15.82 6.21 11.87
CA MET A 179 -16.20 4.90 11.34
C MET A 179 -17.72 4.78 11.21
N ILE A 180 -18.47 5.30 12.18
CA ILE A 180 -19.94 5.34 12.15
C ILE A 180 -20.40 6.20 10.96
N ALA A 181 -19.88 7.42 10.83
CA ALA A 181 -20.15 8.29 9.69
C ALA A 181 -19.69 7.68 8.36
N GLY A 182 -18.56 6.96 8.42
CA GLY A 182 -17.99 6.22 7.31
C GLY A 182 -18.79 4.98 6.95
N LYS A 183 -19.72 4.47 7.77
CA LYS A 183 -20.62 3.31 7.52
C LYS A 183 -19.90 1.97 7.32
N TYR A 184 -18.99 1.86 6.36
CA TYR A 184 -18.24 0.64 6.08
C TYR A 184 -16.82 0.88 5.54
N GLY A 185 -15.98 -0.12 5.74
CA GLY A 185 -14.64 -0.22 5.17
C GLY A 185 -14.29 -1.65 4.79
N LEU A 186 -13.08 -1.83 4.24
CA LEU A 186 -12.57 -3.14 3.86
C LEU A 186 -11.63 -3.71 4.91
N PHE A 187 -11.60 -5.02 4.97
CA PHE A 187 -10.55 -5.78 5.61
C PHE A 187 -9.78 -6.56 4.54
N VAL A 188 -8.46 -6.51 4.58
CA VAL A 188 -7.60 -7.18 3.60
C VAL A 188 -6.56 -8.03 4.32
N HIS A 189 -6.67 -9.35 4.13
CA HIS A 189 -5.68 -10.30 4.63
C HIS A 189 -4.60 -10.61 3.59
N TRP A 190 -3.71 -9.66 3.34
CA TRP A 190 -2.49 -9.87 2.55
C TRP A 190 -1.42 -10.61 3.39
N SER A 191 -1.70 -11.88 3.67
CA SER A 191 -1.02 -12.70 4.67
C SER A 191 0.17 -13.49 4.12
N SER A 192 1.10 -13.91 4.98
CA SER A 192 2.21 -14.84 4.68
C SER A 192 1.77 -16.17 4.07
N ALA A 193 0.55 -16.60 4.37
CA ALA A 193 -0.06 -17.82 3.83
C ALA A 193 -0.79 -17.58 2.49
N GLY A 194 -0.87 -16.33 2.01
CA GLY A 194 -1.51 -16.00 0.74
C GLY A 194 -0.70 -16.48 -0.47
N TYR A 195 -1.35 -16.59 -1.62
CA TYR A 195 -0.76 -17.08 -2.86
C TYR A 195 -0.97 -16.07 -3.98
N ALA A 196 -0.04 -16.05 -4.94
CA ALA A 196 -0.25 -15.35 -6.20
C ALA A 196 -1.36 -16.03 -7.00
N LEU A 197 -2.05 -15.31 -7.90
CA LEU A 197 -3.21 -15.83 -8.63
C LEU A 197 -2.90 -17.15 -9.36
N ASN A 198 -1.72 -17.21 -9.99
CA ASN A 198 -1.21 -18.39 -10.69
C ASN A 198 0.04 -18.99 -10.02
N GLY A 199 0.29 -18.64 -8.76
CA GLY A 199 1.46 -19.11 -8.01
C GLY A 199 1.20 -20.40 -7.23
N ASN A 200 2.25 -21.20 -7.03
CA ASN A 200 2.21 -22.46 -6.29
C ASN A 200 2.94 -22.41 -4.93
N GLN A 201 3.48 -21.26 -4.54
CA GLN A 201 4.18 -21.06 -3.26
C GLN A 201 3.51 -19.98 -2.43
N PRO A 202 3.44 -20.16 -1.09
CA PRO A 202 2.90 -19.13 -0.21
C PRO A 202 3.82 -17.90 -0.20
N ARG A 203 3.24 -16.72 0.00
CA ARG A 203 3.90 -15.41 0.00
C ARG A 203 5.15 -15.35 0.89
N SER A 204 5.12 -16.02 2.04
CA SER A 204 6.26 -16.13 2.96
C SER A 204 7.55 -16.65 2.32
N LYS A 205 7.48 -17.41 1.22
CA LYS A 205 8.67 -17.90 0.50
C LYS A 205 9.31 -16.86 -0.42
N TRP A 206 8.62 -15.75 -0.66
CA TRP A 206 9.04 -14.70 -1.57
C TRP A 206 8.62 -13.32 -1.05
N HIS A 207 8.72 -13.12 0.27
CA HIS A 207 8.19 -11.94 0.98
C HIS A 207 8.69 -10.60 0.39
N GLU A 208 10.01 -10.40 0.29
CA GLU A 208 10.61 -9.18 -0.30
C GLU A 208 10.15 -8.96 -1.74
N LYS A 209 10.10 -10.03 -2.55
CA LYS A 209 9.63 -9.97 -3.93
C LYS A 209 8.14 -9.60 -4.00
N ALA A 210 7.31 -10.16 -3.12
CA ALA A 210 5.88 -9.82 -3.05
C ALA A 210 5.68 -8.36 -2.72
N VAL A 211 6.46 -7.84 -1.75
CA VAL A 211 6.44 -6.43 -1.39
C VAL A 211 6.87 -5.56 -2.57
N ASN A 212 7.91 -5.91 -3.31
CA ASN A 212 8.37 -5.14 -4.48
C ASN A 212 7.41 -5.22 -5.68
N LEU A 213 6.66 -6.31 -5.83
CA LEU A 213 5.66 -6.47 -6.89
C LEU A 213 4.35 -5.73 -6.60
N PHE A 214 4.07 -5.39 -5.35
CA PHE A 214 2.79 -4.79 -4.98
C PHE A 214 2.66 -3.38 -5.58
N ASP A 215 1.74 -3.23 -6.52
CA ASP A 215 1.34 -1.94 -7.07
C ASP A 215 0.29 -1.28 -6.17
N VAL A 216 0.72 -0.22 -5.49
CA VAL A 216 -0.08 0.51 -4.51
C VAL A 216 -1.26 1.23 -5.17
N LYS A 217 -1.12 1.71 -6.41
CA LYS A 217 -2.19 2.41 -7.13
C LYS A 217 -3.27 1.42 -7.57
N VAL A 218 -2.88 0.25 -8.09
CA VAL A 218 -3.83 -0.82 -8.43
C VAL A 218 -4.64 -1.23 -7.21
N PHE A 219 -3.99 -1.36 -6.04
CA PHE A 219 -4.69 -1.63 -4.79
C PHE A 219 -5.64 -0.49 -4.40
N ALA A 220 -5.17 0.75 -4.40
CA ALA A 220 -5.95 1.91 -4.01
C ALA A 220 -7.16 2.15 -4.92
N ASP A 221 -7.00 1.98 -6.24
CA ASP A 221 -8.09 2.06 -7.23
C ASP A 221 -9.17 1.00 -6.95
N ALA A 222 -8.75 -0.23 -6.65
CA ALA A 222 -9.68 -1.29 -6.30
C ALA A 222 -10.42 -0.99 -4.99
N VAL A 223 -9.74 -0.48 -3.97
CA VAL A 223 -10.38 -0.06 -2.71
C VAL A 223 -11.38 1.07 -2.97
N GLU A 224 -11.00 2.12 -3.69
CA GLU A 224 -11.86 3.27 -3.97
C GLU A 224 -13.14 2.88 -4.73
N ARG A 225 -13.04 1.95 -5.68
CA ARG A 225 -14.21 1.39 -6.39
C ARG A 225 -15.25 0.79 -5.45
N THR A 226 -14.83 0.25 -4.31
CA THR A 226 -15.77 -0.28 -3.29
C THR A 226 -16.47 0.80 -2.47
N GLY A 227 -15.98 2.06 -2.50
CA GLY A 227 -16.50 3.15 -1.67
C GLY A 227 -16.27 3.01 -0.16
N ALA A 228 -15.30 2.17 0.21
CA ALA A 228 -14.85 1.99 1.57
C ALA A 228 -14.29 3.30 2.15
N ALA A 229 -14.72 3.64 3.37
CA ALA A 229 -14.19 4.81 4.08
C ALA A 229 -12.88 4.50 4.84
N TRP A 230 -12.55 3.22 4.99
CA TRP A 230 -11.28 2.77 5.55
C TRP A 230 -10.86 1.41 5.03
N VAL A 231 -9.59 1.09 5.23
CA VAL A 231 -9.01 -0.24 5.06
C VAL A 231 -8.35 -0.68 6.36
N VAL A 232 -8.60 -1.92 6.76
CA VAL A 232 -7.83 -2.63 7.78
C VAL A 232 -6.85 -3.53 7.03
N PHE A 233 -5.59 -3.12 6.97
CA PHE A 233 -4.54 -3.82 6.23
C PHE A 233 -3.73 -4.72 7.16
N THR A 234 -3.32 -5.89 6.67
CA THR A 234 -2.58 -6.86 7.47
C THR A 234 -1.13 -6.43 7.67
N ALA A 235 -0.77 -6.09 8.90
CA ALA A 235 0.63 -5.87 9.28
C ALA A 235 1.34 -7.20 9.57
N ILE A 236 0.73 -8.07 10.38
CA ILE A 236 1.21 -9.43 10.67
C ILE A 236 0.01 -10.38 10.80
N HIS A 237 0.06 -11.55 10.18
CA HIS A 237 -0.90 -12.66 10.34
C HIS A 237 -0.17 -13.92 10.88
N ALA A 238 -0.61 -15.13 10.51
CA ALA A 238 0.12 -16.38 10.69
C ALA A 238 1.48 -16.33 9.97
N GLY A 239 2.53 -16.03 10.74
CA GLY A 239 3.88 -15.73 10.26
C GLY A 239 4.47 -14.55 11.05
N THR A 240 5.57 -13.99 10.57
CA THR A 240 6.18 -12.77 11.14
C THR A 240 6.37 -11.65 10.12
N ASP A 241 6.08 -11.91 8.84
CA ASP A 241 6.33 -11.01 7.71
C ASP A 241 5.56 -9.68 7.83
N TRP A 242 6.29 -8.58 8.02
CA TRP A 242 5.85 -7.20 8.06
C TRP A 242 6.35 -6.46 6.81
N ALA A 243 5.42 -5.91 6.02
CA ALA A 243 5.72 -5.29 4.73
C ALA A 243 6.20 -3.83 4.84
N GLY A 244 7.33 -3.63 5.52
CA GLY A 244 7.98 -2.34 5.71
C GLY A 244 9.02 -2.38 6.83
N PRO A 245 9.72 -1.27 7.09
CA PRO A 245 10.64 -1.19 8.22
C PRO A 245 9.88 -1.17 9.57
N ASN A 246 10.31 -2.01 10.52
CA ASN A 246 9.90 -1.93 11.93
C ASN A 246 11.08 -2.39 12.80
N GLU A 247 11.75 -1.45 13.47
CA GLU A 247 13.02 -1.75 14.14
C GLU A 247 12.83 -2.65 15.36
N ALA A 248 11.70 -2.50 16.06
CA ALA A 248 11.36 -3.35 17.19
C ALA A 248 11.15 -4.80 16.73
N LEU A 249 10.38 -5.00 15.66
CA LEU A 249 10.14 -6.33 15.12
C LEU A 249 11.43 -6.97 14.60
N GLU A 250 12.29 -6.20 13.94
CA GLU A 250 13.56 -6.70 13.42
C GLU A 250 14.50 -7.16 14.56
N LYS A 251 14.47 -6.49 15.73
CA LYS A 251 15.20 -6.95 16.92
C LYS A 251 14.64 -8.24 17.51
N ILE A 252 13.32 -8.40 17.51
CA ILE A 252 12.63 -9.58 18.08
C ILE A 252 12.72 -10.77 17.11
N ARG A 253 12.60 -10.51 15.80
CA ARG A 253 12.54 -11.48 14.70
C ARG A 253 13.31 -10.97 13.46
N PRO A 254 14.65 -11.10 13.44
CA PRO A 254 15.45 -10.69 12.31
C PRO A 254 14.98 -11.34 10.99
N GLY A 255 14.93 -10.55 9.91
CA GLY A 255 14.48 -10.95 8.58
C GLY A 255 12.96 -10.96 8.39
N SER A 256 12.20 -10.42 9.35
CA SER A 256 10.74 -10.34 9.25
C SER A 256 10.23 -9.04 8.62
N THR A 257 11.12 -8.09 8.36
CA THR A 257 10.79 -6.79 7.75
C THR A 257 11.36 -6.68 6.33
N THR A 258 10.90 -5.68 5.57
CA THR A 258 11.38 -5.41 4.20
C THR A 258 11.98 -4.01 4.07
N LYS A 259 12.83 -3.81 3.05
CA LYS A 259 13.45 -2.50 2.79
C LYS A 259 12.43 -1.47 2.26
N ARG A 260 11.55 -1.89 1.34
CA ARG A 260 10.45 -1.06 0.85
C ARG A 260 9.39 -0.93 1.94
N ASP A 261 8.99 0.30 2.23
CA ASP A 261 7.93 0.62 3.19
C ASP A 261 6.55 0.59 2.53
N LEU A 262 6.11 -0.62 2.16
CA LEU A 262 4.84 -0.79 1.46
C LEU A 262 3.63 -0.38 2.32
N ILE A 263 3.65 -0.65 3.63
CA ILE A 263 2.59 -0.18 4.53
C ILE A 263 2.53 1.35 4.53
N GLY A 264 3.67 2.04 4.61
CA GLY A 264 3.73 3.51 4.53
C GLY A 264 3.24 4.08 3.19
N GLU A 265 3.56 3.42 2.08
CA GLU A 265 3.07 3.79 0.75
C GLU A 265 1.55 3.62 0.63
N ILE A 266 0.99 2.50 1.10
CA ILE A 266 -0.46 2.25 1.12
C ILE A 266 -1.17 3.31 1.97
N ILE A 267 -0.65 3.59 3.16
CA ILE A 267 -1.21 4.63 4.05
C ILE A 267 -1.25 5.97 3.33
N THR A 268 -0.16 6.35 2.66
CA THR A 268 -0.03 7.63 1.97
C THR A 268 -0.97 7.74 0.76
N GLU A 269 -1.04 6.70 -0.08
CA GLU A 269 -1.92 6.70 -1.26
C GLU A 269 -3.41 6.72 -0.85
N LEU A 270 -3.81 5.91 0.14
CA LEU A 270 -5.19 5.89 0.61
C LEU A 270 -5.59 7.20 1.30
N GLU A 271 -4.67 7.82 2.05
CA GLU A 271 -4.90 9.14 2.66
C GLU A 271 -5.23 10.21 1.59
N GLN A 272 -4.51 10.22 0.46
CA GLN A 272 -4.77 11.15 -0.65
C GLN A 272 -6.18 10.98 -1.24
N ARG A 273 -6.76 9.80 -1.10
CA ARG A 273 -8.12 9.46 -1.55
C ARG A 273 -9.18 9.62 -0.45
N GLY A 274 -8.80 10.12 0.72
CA GLY A 274 -9.70 10.27 1.87
C GLY A 274 -10.10 8.96 2.53
N ILE A 275 -9.33 7.88 2.33
CA ILE A 275 -9.57 6.55 2.87
C ILE A 275 -8.60 6.33 4.04
N ARG A 276 -9.13 6.12 5.25
CA ARG A 276 -8.29 5.89 6.43
C ARG A 276 -7.71 4.49 6.45
N THR A 277 -6.49 4.34 6.98
CA THR A 277 -5.87 3.02 7.14
C THR A 277 -5.75 2.65 8.61
N LEU A 278 -6.18 1.44 8.97
CA LEU A 278 -5.86 0.78 10.24
C LEU A 278 -5.03 -0.48 9.99
N LEU A 279 -4.32 -0.95 10.99
CA LEU A 279 -3.62 -2.24 10.92
C LEU A 279 -4.43 -3.36 11.57
N TYR A 280 -4.32 -4.55 10.98
CA TYR A 280 -4.58 -5.82 11.63
C TYR A 280 -3.25 -6.44 12.09
N MET A 281 -3.26 -7.06 13.27
CA MET A 281 -2.08 -7.72 13.80
C MET A 281 -2.45 -8.99 14.57
N ASN A 282 -1.70 -10.06 14.31
CA ASN A 282 -1.64 -11.24 15.15
C ASN A 282 -0.41 -11.16 16.07
N ALA A 283 -0.59 -11.02 17.38
CA ALA A 283 0.52 -10.81 18.33
C ALA A 283 1.37 -12.07 18.63
N GLU A 284 1.12 -13.20 17.96
CA GLU A 284 1.86 -14.45 18.16
C GLU A 284 3.35 -14.35 17.77
N PHE A 285 3.76 -13.35 16.97
CA PHE A 285 5.18 -13.14 16.61
C PHE A 285 6.08 -12.97 17.85
N ALA A 286 5.56 -12.41 18.94
CA ALA A 286 6.27 -12.17 20.19
C ALA A 286 6.45 -13.45 21.05
N ARG A 287 5.89 -14.59 20.63
CA ARG A 287 6.01 -15.86 21.38
C ARG A 287 7.23 -16.68 20.95
N LYS A 288 8.15 -17.00 21.86
CA LYS A 288 9.35 -17.83 21.57
C LYS A 288 9.02 -19.32 21.50
N PRO A 289 9.47 -20.11 20.50
CA PRO A 289 9.20 -21.56 20.43
C PRO A 289 9.54 -22.31 21.74
N ASP A 290 8.67 -23.23 22.18
CA ASP A 290 9.00 -24.18 23.26
C ASP A 290 9.84 -25.32 22.69
N PRO A 291 11.07 -25.56 23.17
CA PRO A 291 11.86 -26.72 22.76
C PRO A 291 11.25 -28.05 23.22
N ALA A 292 10.43 -28.07 24.28
CA ALA A 292 9.95 -29.29 24.94
C ALA A 292 8.53 -29.72 24.53
N LYS A 293 7.81 -28.90 23.76
CA LYS A 293 6.45 -29.21 23.31
C LYS A 293 6.27 -28.83 21.86
N SER A 294 6.43 -29.80 20.96
CA SER A 294 6.05 -29.64 19.55
C SER A 294 4.57 -29.29 19.44
N GLY A 295 4.25 -28.00 19.33
CA GLY A 295 2.90 -27.48 19.09
C GLY A 295 2.29 -26.61 20.18
N ILE A 296 2.93 -26.43 21.34
CA ILE A 296 2.52 -25.43 22.35
C ILE A 296 3.74 -24.62 22.74
N ILE A 297 3.74 -23.33 22.39
CA ILE A 297 4.78 -22.39 22.77
C ILE A 297 4.69 -22.10 24.29
N ALA A 298 5.79 -22.29 25.00
CA ALA A 298 5.95 -21.97 26.40
C ALA A 298 5.85 -20.47 26.58
N VAL A 299 5.09 -20.08 27.59
CA VAL A 299 5.07 -18.72 28.09
C VAL A 299 6.42 -18.48 28.77
N GLY A 300 7.37 -17.88 28.07
CA GLY A 300 8.43 -17.11 28.74
C GLY A 300 7.80 -15.94 29.50
N ASP A 301 8.56 -15.33 30.43
CA ASP A 301 8.13 -14.21 31.30
C ASP A 301 7.09 -13.32 30.59
N THR A 302 5.83 -13.35 31.08
CA THR A 302 4.68 -12.67 30.45
C THR A 302 4.95 -11.18 30.24
N THR A 303 5.86 -10.63 31.04
CA THR A 303 6.41 -9.27 30.92
C THR A 303 7.06 -9.05 29.55
N GLN A 304 7.98 -9.92 29.12
CA GLN A 304 8.71 -9.76 27.85
C GLN A 304 7.77 -9.83 26.63
N TYR A 305 6.79 -10.75 26.64
CA TYR A 305 5.79 -10.82 25.58
C TYR A 305 4.99 -9.50 25.48
N GLY A 306 4.59 -8.95 26.63
CA GLY A 306 3.92 -7.65 26.70
C GLY A 306 4.78 -6.52 26.14
N ASP A 307 6.06 -6.47 26.53
CA ASP A 307 7.03 -5.46 26.11
C ASP A 307 7.34 -5.53 24.61
N ASP A 308 7.50 -6.75 24.07
CA ASP A 308 7.77 -6.99 22.65
C ASP A 308 6.62 -6.50 21.76
N VAL A 309 5.38 -6.82 22.14
CA VAL A 309 4.19 -6.35 21.40
C VAL A 309 4.05 -4.83 21.51
N GLU A 310 4.29 -4.26 22.69
CA GLU A 310 4.25 -2.80 22.86
C GLU A 310 5.27 -2.10 21.96
N ALA A 311 6.51 -2.60 21.91
CA ALA A 311 7.58 -1.99 21.12
C ALA A 311 7.23 -1.96 19.63
N VAL A 312 6.70 -3.07 19.09
CA VAL A 312 6.27 -3.15 17.67
C VAL A 312 5.11 -2.21 17.37
N LEU A 313 4.11 -2.15 18.26
CA LEU A 313 2.98 -1.23 18.12
C LEU A 313 3.43 0.24 18.16
N ARG A 314 4.34 0.57 19.09
CA ARG A 314 4.87 1.92 19.26
C ARG A 314 5.70 2.37 18.06
N ASP A 315 6.55 1.50 17.53
CA ASP A 315 7.36 1.78 16.32
C ASP A 315 6.46 2.16 15.14
N ALA A 316 5.45 1.34 14.84
CA ALA A 316 4.50 1.59 13.77
C ALA A 316 3.69 2.88 13.98
N SER A 317 3.21 3.11 15.21
CA SER A 317 2.47 4.32 15.57
C SER A 317 3.30 5.59 15.35
N LEU A 318 4.54 5.61 15.84
CA LEU A 318 5.44 6.75 15.70
C LEU A 318 5.86 6.98 14.25
N ARG A 319 6.11 5.89 13.49
CA ARG A 319 6.53 5.95 12.08
C ARG A 319 5.48 6.59 11.20
N TYR A 320 4.23 6.14 11.29
CA TYR A 320 3.17 6.60 10.40
C TYR A 320 2.36 7.78 10.96
N GLY A 321 2.51 8.06 12.26
CA GLY A 321 1.92 9.21 12.93
C GLY A 321 0.41 9.31 12.71
N LYS A 322 -0.09 10.53 12.48
CA LYS A 322 -1.51 10.82 12.27
C LYS A 322 -2.13 10.15 11.06
N LYS A 323 -1.33 9.68 10.10
CA LYS A 323 -1.84 8.99 8.90
C LYS A 323 -2.34 7.59 9.21
N LEU A 324 -1.81 6.96 10.27
CA LEU A 324 -2.30 5.68 10.76
C LEU A 324 -3.48 5.92 11.72
N ALA A 325 -4.68 5.49 11.33
CA ALA A 325 -5.90 5.67 12.13
C ALA A 325 -6.02 4.69 13.30
N GLY A 326 -5.06 3.76 13.44
CA GLY A 326 -4.90 2.89 14.61
C GLY A 326 -4.73 1.41 14.26
N VAL A 327 -4.98 0.55 15.24
CA VAL A 327 -4.95 -0.91 15.07
C VAL A 327 -6.38 -1.41 15.27
N GLY A 328 -7.06 -1.64 14.14
CA GLY A 328 -8.48 -1.97 14.14
C GLY A 328 -8.77 -3.38 14.64
N TYR A 329 -7.78 -4.29 14.61
CA TYR A 329 -8.00 -5.68 14.97
C TYR A 329 -6.69 -6.35 15.45
N ILE A 330 -6.55 -6.53 16.76
CA ILE A 330 -5.56 -7.42 17.39
C ILE A 330 -6.20 -8.79 17.56
N ASP A 331 -5.69 -9.77 16.82
CA ASP A 331 -6.26 -11.11 16.78
C ASP A 331 -5.91 -11.96 18.00
N GLY A 332 -6.81 -12.86 18.35
CA GLY A 332 -6.62 -13.78 19.46
C GLY A 332 -6.78 -13.15 20.84
N GLY A 333 -7.27 -11.91 20.94
CA GLY A 333 -7.41 -11.16 22.20
C GLY A 333 -7.95 -12.01 23.36
N MET A 334 -9.14 -12.62 23.23
CA MET A 334 -9.67 -13.47 24.32
C MET A 334 -9.02 -14.86 24.45
N LYS A 335 -8.80 -15.56 23.33
CA LYS A 335 -8.39 -16.97 23.38
C LYS A 335 -6.90 -17.14 23.70
N LYS A 336 -6.06 -16.27 23.15
CA LYS A 336 -4.61 -16.39 23.11
C LYS A 336 -3.96 -15.39 24.05
N ILE A 337 -4.41 -14.13 24.03
CA ILE A 337 -3.71 -13.03 24.70
C ILE A 337 -4.20 -12.85 26.14
N TYR A 338 -5.50 -12.77 26.37
CA TYR A 338 -6.13 -12.57 27.68
C TYR A 338 -5.65 -13.56 28.77
N PRO A 339 -5.41 -14.86 28.49
CA PRO A 339 -4.84 -15.78 29.47
C PRO A 339 -3.40 -15.46 29.91
N LEU A 340 -2.71 -14.57 29.19
CA LEU A 340 -1.38 -14.08 29.53
C LEU A 340 -1.41 -12.80 30.36
N ASP A 341 -2.60 -12.23 30.58
CA ASP A 341 -2.79 -10.99 31.34
C ASP A 341 -1.86 -9.86 30.82
N PRO A 342 -1.99 -9.41 29.56
CA PRO A 342 -1.06 -8.45 28.97
C PRO A 342 -1.20 -7.05 29.59
N PRO A 343 -0.22 -6.14 29.38
CA PRO A 343 -0.33 -4.76 29.82
C PRO A 343 -1.22 -3.94 28.86
N TRP A 344 -2.54 -4.13 28.92
CA TRP A 344 -3.50 -3.54 27.98
C TRP A 344 -3.37 -2.02 27.79
N GLU A 345 -3.17 -1.27 28.89
CA GLU A 345 -3.00 0.18 28.84
C GLU A 345 -1.74 0.57 28.06
N ARG A 346 -0.62 -0.12 28.29
CA ARG A 346 0.65 0.16 27.61
C ARG A 346 0.51 -0.07 26.12
N TRP A 347 -0.16 -1.15 25.70
CA TRP A 347 -0.44 -1.40 24.28
C TRP A 347 -1.33 -0.32 23.65
N ALA A 348 -2.38 0.12 24.33
CA ALA A 348 -3.24 1.19 23.84
C ALA A 348 -2.47 2.52 23.70
N ARG A 349 -1.64 2.88 24.69
CA ARG A 349 -0.76 4.05 24.63
C ARG A 349 0.30 3.93 23.52
N ALA A 350 0.82 2.74 23.26
CA ALA A 350 1.74 2.48 22.16
C ALA A 350 1.09 2.69 20.79
N ILE A 351 -0.13 2.18 20.60
CA ILE A 351 -0.92 2.40 19.36
C ILE A 351 -1.18 3.90 19.13
N LYS A 352 -1.34 4.66 20.21
CA LYS A 352 -1.65 6.10 20.17
C LYS A 352 -0.43 7.02 20.23
N ALA A 353 0.79 6.47 20.21
CA ALA A 353 2.01 7.23 20.45
C ALA A 353 2.28 8.31 19.39
N GLY A 354 2.05 8.01 18.11
CA GLY A 354 2.16 8.98 17.00
C GLY A 354 0.82 9.60 16.58
N ASN A 355 -0.30 9.02 17.03
CA ASN A 355 -1.64 9.51 16.78
C ASN A 355 -2.54 9.31 18.01
N PRO A 356 -2.72 10.33 18.87
CA PRO A 356 -3.58 10.22 20.05
C PRO A 356 -5.04 9.83 19.75
N ASP A 357 -5.54 10.16 18.56
CA ASP A 357 -6.91 9.90 18.14
C ASP A 357 -7.12 8.48 17.57
N ALA A 358 -6.04 7.69 17.44
CA ALA A 358 -6.07 6.35 16.87
C ALA A 358 -7.02 5.41 17.62
N VAL A 359 -7.73 4.54 16.89
CA VAL A 359 -8.62 3.53 17.48
C VAL A 359 -7.89 2.22 17.78
N VAL A 360 -8.30 1.56 18.86
CA VAL A 360 -7.82 0.25 19.31
C VAL A 360 -8.97 -0.74 19.22
N GLY A 361 -8.74 -1.85 18.53
CA GLY A 361 -9.65 -2.97 18.45
C GLY A 361 -8.99 -4.26 18.90
N ILE A 362 -9.42 -4.82 20.03
CA ILE A 362 -8.89 -6.09 20.56
C ILE A 362 -9.96 -7.17 20.42
N SER A 363 -9.65 -8.23 19.69
CA SER A 363 -10.63 -9.27 19.36
C SER A 363 -11.06 -10.08 20.59
N SER A 364 -12.34 -9.99 20.94
CA SER A 364 -12.94 -10.88 21.94
C SER A 364 -13.62 -12.10 21.32
N ASN A 365 -13.83 -12.10 19.99
CA ASN A 365 -14.44 -13.18 19.22
C ASN A 365 -15.76 -13.70 19.81
N ARG A 366 -15.67 -14.68 20.71
CA ARG A 366 -16.79 -15.40 21.32
C ARG A 366 -17.10 -14.94 22.74
N GLY A 367 -16.42 -13.96 23.31
CA GLY A 367 -16.71 -13.49 24.67
C GLY A 367 -16.78 -11.98 24.81
N PRO A 368 -16.83 -11.51 26.06
CA PRO A 368 -16.93 -10.09 26.36
C PRO A 368 -15.60 -9.37 26.07
N THR A 369 -15.63 -8.04 26.02
CA THR A 369 -14.45 -7.18 25.88
C THR A 369 -13.41 -7.55 26.90
N VAL A 370 -12.18 -7.77 26.44
CA VAL A 370 -11.08 -8.25 27.28
C VAL A 370 -10.31 -7.12 27.95
N SER A 371 -10.56 -5.88 27.53
CA SER A 371 -9.87 -4.69 28.00
C SER A 371 -10.79 -3.47 27.85
N PRO A 372 -10.83 -2.54 28.83
CA PRO A 372 -11.53 -1.27 28.69
C PRO A 372 -10.82 -0.30 27.74
N PHE A 373 -9.57 -0.59 27.35
CA PHE A 373 -8.77 0.22 26.43
C PHE A 373 -9.01 -0.10 24.94
N SER A 374 -10.09 -0.85 24.63
CA SER A 374 -10.54 -1.10 23.26
C SER A 374 -11.69 -0.15 22.93
N GLU A 375 -11.58 0.68 21.89
CA GLU A 375 -12.71 1.50 21.43
C GLU A 375 -13.73 0.69 20.64
N LEU A 376 -13.29 -0.35 19.93
CA LEU A 376 -14.15 -1.14 19.05
C LEU A 376 -14.53 -2.48 19.68
N ALA A 377 -15.78 -2.89 19.48
CA ALA A 377 -16.16 -4.28 19.64
C ALA A 377 -15.63 -5.08 18.43
N VAL A 378 -14.74 -6.04 18.68
CA VAL A 378 -14.07 -6.81 17.63
C VAL A 378 -14.39 -8.30 17.77
N THR A 379 -14.95 -8.86 16.71
CA THR A 379 -15.39 -10.27 16.66
C THR A 379 -15.22 -10.83 15.26
N ASP A 380 -14.83 -12.08 15.11
CA ASP A 380 -14.90 -12.80 13.83
C ASP A 380 -16.37 -13.18 13.54
N GLY A 381 -17.06 -12.40 12.71
CA GLY A 381 -18.41 -12.69 12.21
C GLY A 381 -18.47 -13.79 11.15
N GLY A 382 -17.33 -14.34 10.73
CA GLY A 382 -17.22 -15.27 9.61
C GLY A 382 -17.88 -14.70 8.37
N ARG A 383 -18.61 -15.54 7.63
CA ARG A 383 -19.39 -15.13 6.45
C ARG A 383 -20.85 -14.82 6.80
N GLN A 384 -21.17 -14.32 7.99
CA GLN A 384 -22.53 -14.00 8.41
C GLN A 384 -22.82 -12.49 8.26
N LEU A 385 -24.01 -12.17 7.74
CA LEU A 385 -24.59 -10.82 7.79
C LEU A 385 -25.41 -10.69 9.07
N SER A 386 -24.73 -10.38 10.17
CA SER A 386 -25.31 -10.25 11.51
C SER A 386 -24.83 -8.94 12.16
N GLN A 387 -25.13 -8.75 13.44
CA GLN A 387 -24.71 -7.57 14.19
C GLN A 387 -24.28 -7.98 15.61
N PRO A 388 -23.49 -7.15 16.30
CA PRO A 388 -23.25 -7.32 17.73
C PRO A 388 -24.57 -7.37 18.50
N GLU A 389 -24.67 -8.23 19.52
CA GLU A 389 -25.85 -8.32 20.37
C GLU A 389 -26.05 -7.00 21.15
N PRO A 390 -27.11 -6.21 20.87
CA PRO A 390 -27.26 -4.88 21.45
C PRO A 390 -27.47 -4.86 22.97
N THR A 391 -27.97 -5.96 23.55
CA THR A 391 -28.12 -6.08 25.01
C THR A 391 -26.80 -6.35 25.71
N ALA A 392 -25.81 -6.90 24.99
CA ALA A 392 -24.55 -7.37 25.53
C ALA A 392 -23.34 -6.52 25.11
N ILE A 393 -23.38 -5.84 23.96
CA ILE A 393 -22.26 -5.07 23.40
C ILE A 393 -22.67 -3.63 23.16
N GLY A 394 -21.91 -2.69 23.71
CA GLY A 394 -22.10 -1.25 23.55
C GLY A 394 -21.63 -0.44 24.76
N PRO A 395 -21.81 0.89 24.75
CA PRO A 395 -21.46 1.75 25.88
C PRO A 395 -22.13 1.29 27.17
N GLY A 396 -21.36 1.17 28.26
CA GLY A 396 -21.82 0.70 29.56
C GLY A 396 -22.28 -0.76 29.65
N ARG A 397 -22.13 -1.58 28.59
CA ARG A 397 -22.61 -2.98 28.58
C ARG A 397 -21.56 -4.01 28.98
N GLN A 398 -20.28 -3.68 28.88
CA GLN A 398 -19.17 -4.60 29.19
C GLN A 398 -18.09 -3.86 30.01
N LEU A 399 -16.91 -4.47 30.13
CA LEU A 399 -15.78 -3.79 30.76
C LEU A 399 -15.32 -2.67 29.83
N GLY A 400 -15.50 -1.43 30.28
CA GLY A 400 -15.27 -0.22 29.50
C GLY A 400 -16.40 0.12 28.53
N ASP A 401 -16.29 1.31 27.94
CA ASP A 401 -17.21 1.76 26.90
C ASP A 401 -16.71 1.30 25.54
N VAL A 402 -17.50 0.53 24.79
CA VAL A 402 -17.11 0.08 23.45
C VAL A 402 -18.13 0.52 22.40
N THR A 403 -17.63 1.00 21.27
CA THR A 403 -18.41 1.26 20.07
C THR A 403 -18.75 -0.09 19.41
N PRO A 404 -20.04 -0.43 19.25
CA PRO A 404 -20.42 -1.63 18.50
C PRO A 404 -19.87 -1.54 17.07
N ALA A 405 -19.23 -2.60 16.60
CA ALA A 405 -18.74 -2.72 15.23
C ALA A 405 -18.89 -4.18 14.76
N TRP A 406 -19.05 -4.40 13.46
CA TRP A 406 -19.17 -5.75 12.90
C TRP A 406 -18.08 -6.04 11.88
N TRP A 407 -17.56 -7.26 11.94
CA TRP A 407 -16.54 -7.74 11.02
C TRP A 407 -16.99 -9.04 10.39
N CYS A 408 -16.96 -9.11 9.07
CA CYS A 408 -17.36 -10.31 8.34
C CYS A 408 -16.56 -10.46 7.04
N ALA A 409 -16.62 -11.63 6.43
CA ALA A 409 -16.03 -11.92 5.14
C ALA A 409 -17.12 -12.13 4.08
N MET A 410 -16.96 -11.49 2.92
CA MET A 410 -17.84 -11.73 1.78
C MET A 410 -17.62 -13.14 1.20
N ASP A 411 -16.36 -13.53 1.09
CA ASP A 411 -15.87 -14.76 0.47
C ASP A 411 -15.08 -15.65 1.45
N SER A 412 -13.89 -15.24 1.87
CA SER A 412 -12.97 -15.95 2.76
C SER A 412 -12.04 -14.94 3.40
N TRP A 413 -11.65 -15.16 4.65
CA TRP A 413 -10.64 -14.30 5.30
C TRP A 413 -9.32 -14.36 4.53
N ILE A 414 -8.82 -15.57 4.26
CA ILE A 414 -7.61 -15.85 3.47
C ILE A 414 -7.92 -16.94 2.44
N VAL A 415 -7.20 -16.92 1.32
CA VAL A 415 -7.16 -18.04 0.38
C VAL A 415 -5.91 -18.86 0.65
N GLU A 416 -6.10 -20.00 1.30
CA GLU A 416 -5.01 -20.95 1.58
C GLU A 416 -4.82 -21.89 0.38
N GLY A 417 -3.57 -22.00 -0.07
CA GLY A 417 -3.18 -22.85 -1.19
C GLY A 417 -3.20 -22.13 -2.55
N PRO A 418 -2.69 -22.80 -3.60
CA PRO A 418 -2.66 -22.25 -4.94
C PRO A 418 -4.06 -21.86 -5.44
N MET A 419 -4.20 -20.62 -5.90
CA MET A 419 -5.49 -20.07 -6.37
C MET A 419 -5.91 -20.64 -7.74
N ASN A 420 -4.94 -21.07 -8.56
CA ASN A 420 -5.16 -21.64 -9.89
C ASN A 420 -6.10 -20.78 -10.77
N GLY A 421 -5.86 -19.47 -10.80
CA GLY A 421 -6.67 -18.52 -11.56
C GLY A 421 -7.99 -18.12 -10.90
N LYS A 422 -8.30 -18.62 -9.68
CA LYS A 422 -9.56 -18.33 -8.98
C LYS A 422 -9.35 -17.76 -7.58
N ILE A 423 -9.84 -16.54 -7.38
CA ILE A 423 -9.71 -15.82 -6.11
C ILE A 423 -10.86 -16.20 -5.18
N GLY A 424 -10.53 -16.91 -4.10
CA GLY A 424 -11.46 -17.21 -3.02
C GLY A 424 -12.71 -17.99 -3.45
N LYS A 425 -13.74 -17.93 -2.60
CA LYS A 425 -15.02 -18.65 -2.82
C LYS A 425 -16.10 -17.81 -3.49
N GLY A 426 -15.84 -16.53 -3.74
CA GLY A 426 -16.85 -15.57 -4.18
C GLY A 426 -17.89 -15.24 -3.09
N PRO A 427 -18.83 -14.34 -3.40
CA PRO A 427 -19.78 -13.83 -2.41
C PRO A 427 -20.76 -14.91 -1.93
N ARG A 428 -21.09 -14.89 -0.63
CA ARG A 428 -22.08 -15.81 -0.05
C ARG A 428 -23.54 -15.44 -0.34
N PHE A 429 -23.82 -14.14 -0.42
CA PHE A 429 -25.17 -13.58 -0.54
C PHE A 429 -25.27 -12.70 -1.77
N THR A 430 -26.49 -12.32 -2.15
CA THR A 430 -26.73 -11.49 -3.33
C THR A 430 -26.38 -10.02 -3.07
N ALA A 431 -26.21 -9.22 -4.13
CA ALA A 431 -26.03 -7.77 -4.02
C ALA A 431 -27.16 -7.12 -3.19
N LYS A 432 -28.41 -7.54 -3.41
CA LYS A 432 -29.58 -7.04 -2.68
C LYS A 432 -29.48 -7.32 -1.17
N ASP A 433 -29.01 -8.50 -0.78
CA ASP A 433 -28.84 -8.86 0.62
C ASP A 433 -27.77 -7.99 1.29
N TYR A 434 -26.62 -7.79 0.63
CA TYR A 434 -25.56 -6.92 1.14
C TYR A 434 -26.04 -5.46 1.24
N VAL A 435 -26.68 -4.91 0.21
CA VAL A 435 -27.21 -3.54 0.24
C VAL A 435 -28.21 -3.37 1.40
N SER A 436 -29.15 -4.31 1.55
CA SER A 436 -30.12 -4.27 2.64
C SER A 436 -29.44 -4.31 4.01
N TYR A 437 -28.42 -5.16 4.15
CA TYR A 437 -27.65 -5.30 5.37
C TYR A 437 -26.88 -4.02 5.72
N PHE A 438 -26.13 -3.42 4.79
CA PHE A 438 -25.39 -2.19 5.07
C PHE A 438 -26.32 -1.02 5.43
N LYS A 439 -27.52 -0.92 4.84
CA LYS A 439 -28.53 0.09 5.23
C LYS A 439 -29.06 -0.13 6.66
N GLN A 440 -29.27 -1.38 7.03
CA GLN A 440 -29.66 -1.74 8.40
C GLN A 440 -28.57 -1.33 9.40
N MET A 441 -27.31 -1.64 9.10
CA MET A 441 -26.16 -1.32 9.96
C MET A 441 -25.91 0.18 10.06
N GLU A 442 -26.07 0.93 8.97
CA GLU A 442 -26.07 2.40 8.97
C GLU A 442 -27.15 2.95 9.92
N THR A 443 -28.38 2.46 9.84
CA THR A 443 -29.48 2.88 10.71
C THR A 443 -29.18 2.58 12.19
N ALA A 444 -28.55 1.43 12.44
CA ALA A 444 -28.12 1.02 13.77
C ALA A 444 -26.85 1.75 14.26
N LYS A 445 -26.21 2.58 13.41
CA LYS A 445 -24.93 3.25 13.68
C LYS A 445 -23.78 2.27 13.98
N ILE A 446 -23.79 1.11 13.33
CA ILE A 446 -22.79 0.06 13.51
C ILE A 446 -21.87 0.04 12.28
N PRO A 447 -20.61 0.49 12.37
CA PRO A 447 -19.66 0.36 11.28
C PRO A 447 -19.39 -1.10 10.95
N VAL A 448 -19.34 -1.40 9.65
CA VAL A 448 -19.06 -2.74 9.14
C VAL A 448 -17.71 -2.75 8.43
N THR A 449 -16.80 -3.62 8.86
CA THR A 449 -15.56 -3.91 8.12
C THR A 449 -15.70 -5.26 7.43
N ILE A 450 -15.76 -5.26 6.10
CA ILE A 450 -15.98 -6.47 5.29
C ILE A 450 -14.70 -6.93 4.59
N ASN A 451 -14.36 -8.21 4.72
CA ASN A 451 -13.20 -8.79 4.07
C ASN A 451 -13.49 -9.22 2.64
N LEU A 452 -12.55 -8.88 1.75
CA LEU A 452 -12.42 -9.43 0.41
C LEU A 452 -11.11 -10.21 0.31
N ALA A 453 -11.16 -11.42 -0.24
CA ALA A 453 -9.95 -12.19 -0.50
C ALA A 453 -9.09 -11.50 -1.56
N ILE A 454 -7.79 -11.38 -1.28
CA ILE A 454 -6.80 -10.72 -2.15
C ILE A 454 -5.75 -11.71 -2.65
N THR A 455 -5.22 -11.47 -3.85
CA THR A 455 -4.02 -12.12 -4.39
C THR A 455 -2.74 -11.65 -3.70
N ALA A 456 -1.70 -12.48 -3.65
CA ALA A 456 -0.41 -12.06 -3.12
C ALA A 456 0.37 -11.18 -4.11
N ASP A 457 0.20 -11.41 -5.42
CA ASP A 457 0.64 -10.54 -6.51
C ASP A 457 -0.43 -9.47 -6.78
N VAL A 458 -0.09 -8.22 -6.52
CA VAL A 458 -0.98 -7.07 -6.72
C VAL A 458 -0.42 -6.27 -7.88
N VAL A 459 -0.93 -6.54 -9.08
CA VAL A 459 -0.50 -5.95 -10.35
C VAL A 459 -1.70 -5.69 -11.25
N ALA A 460 -1.55 -4.86 -12.28
CA ALA A 460 -2.64 -4.50 -13.19
C ALA A 460 -3.09 -5.66 -14.12
N ASP A 461 -2.25 -6.67 -14.31
CA ASP A 461 -2.44 -7.73 -15.31
C ASP A 461 -3.61 -8.68 -14.99
N HIS A 462 -4.08 -8.71 -13.74
CA HIS A 462 -5.20 -9.54 -13.33
C HIS A 462 -5.98 -8.92 -12.17
N PRO A 463 -7.24 -9.36 -11.91
CA PRO A 463 -7.97 -8.93 -10.74
C PRO A 463 -7.21 -9.26 -9.46
N ILE A 464 -7.18 -8.31 -8.52
CA ILE A 464 -6.55 -8.52 -7.19
C ILE A 464 -7.56 -9.00 -6.14
N PHE A 465 -8.85 -8.70 -6.34
CA PHE A 465 -9.98 -9.21 -5.56
C PHE A 465 -10.87 -10.07 -6.46
N ASN A 466 -11.73 -10.90 -5.86
CA ASN A 466 -12.75 -11.64 -6.59
C ASN A 466 -13.68 -10.66 -7.38
N PRO A 467 -13.81 -10.80 -8.72
CA PRO A 467 -14.62 -9.88 -9.53
C PRO A 467 -16.10 -9.79 -9.13
N ASP A 468 -16.72 -10.91 -8.72
CA ASP A 468 -18.12 -10.92 -8.29
C ASP A 468 -18.30 -10.17 -6.96
N CYS A 469 -17.32 -10.31 -6.05
CA CYS A 469 -17.30 -9.54 -4.82
C CYS A 469 -17.16 -8.03 -5.09
N MET A 470 -16.29 -7.66 -6.03
CA MET A 470 -16.12 -6.27 -6.46
C MET A 470 -17.41 -5.69 -7.05
N ALA A 471 -18.08 -6.43 -7.93
CA ALA A 471 -19.36 -6.00 -8.50
C ALA A 471 -20.42 -5.74 -7.42
N ILE A 472 -20.52 -6.63 -6.42
CA ILE A 472 -21.42 -6.42 -5.28
C ILE A 472 -21.03 -5.18 -4.46
N MET A 473 -19.74 -4.97 -4.19
CA MET A 473 -19.30 -3.81 -3.44
C MET A 473 -19.55 -2.49 -4.19
N GLU A 474 -19.48 -2.49 -5.52
CA GLU A 474 -19.88 -1.34 -6.32
C GLU A 474 -21.38 -1.06 -6.22
N ASP A 475 -22.22 -2.09 -6.16
CA ASP A 475 -23.67 -1.95 -5.94
C ASP A 475 -23.99 -1.48 -4.52
N VAL A 476 -23.28 -2.00 -3.50
CA VAL A 476 -23.34 -1.49 -2.12
C VAL A 476 -22.97 -0.02 -2.11
N ARG A 477 -21.86 0.37 -2.73
CA ARG A 477 -21.44 1.76 -2.84
C ARG A 477 -22.52 2.62 -3.48
N LYS A 478 -23.03 2.24 -4.66
CA LYS A 478 -24.09 3.00 -5.36
C LYS A 478 -25.32 3.20 -4.46
N ALA A 479 -25.68 2.20 -3.67
CA ALA A 479 -26.85 2.24 -2.81
C ALA A 479 -26.66 2.99 -1.48
N ILE A 480 -25.44 3.00 -0.93
CA ILE A 480 -25.11 3.58 0.39
C ILE A 480 -24.50 4.98 0.29
N ARG A 481 -23.74 5.24 -0.78
CA ARG A 481 -23.07 6.53 -1.06
C ARG A 481 -23.80 7.34 -2.15
N GLY A 482 -24.69 6.70 -2.92
CA GLY A 482 -25.30 7.30 -4.10
C GLY A 482 -24.43 7.19 -5.36
N LYS A 483 -24.70 8.00 -6.38
CA LYS A 483 -23.68 8.31 -7.41
C LYS A 483 -22.44 8.77 -6.64
N LEU A 484 -21.25 8.33 -7.05
CA LEU A 484 -20.02 8.81 -6.44
C LEU A 484 -20.11 10.33 -6.25
N ALA A 485 -20.17 10.75 -5.00
CA ALA A 485 -19.47 11.94 -4.60
C ALA A 485 -17.99 11.54 -4.65
N TYR A 486 -17.45 11.38 -5.87
CA TYR A 486 -16.02 11.48 -6.06
C TYR A 486 -15.68 12.82 -5.45
N SER A 487 -14.76 12.80 -4.50
CA SER A 487 -14.02 13.96 -4.04
C SER A 487 -13.70 14.85 -5.26
N ASN A 488 -14.50 15.90 -5.47
CA ASN A 488 -14.32 17.05 -6.38
C ASN A 488 -13.67 16.86 -7.79
N THR A 489 -13.88 15.75 -8.48
CA THR A 489 -13.46 15.59 -9.90
C THR A 489 -14.52 14.87 -10.73
N ARG A 490 -15.74 15.43 -10.83
CA ARG A 490 -16.70 14.99 -11.85
C ARG A 490 -16.15 15.37 -13.21
N THR A 491 -15.81 14.39 -14.06
CA THR A 491 -15.59 14.44 -15.53
C THR A 491 -14.20 13.96 -15.95
N ILE A 492 -13.18 14.07 -15.10
CA ILE A 492 -11.81 13.66 -15.41
C ILE A 492 -11.53 12.28 -14.80
N LYS A 493 -11.42 11.24 -15.63
CA LYS A 493 -11.04 9.87 -15.19
C LYS A 493 -9.58 9.80 -14.76
N SER A 494 -8.71 10.51 -15.47
CA SER A 494 -7.32 10.71 -15.08
C SER A 494 -6.77 11.95 -15.78
N PHE A 495 -5.79 12.60 -15.16
CA PHE A 495 -4.97 13.62 -15.82
C PHE A 495 -3.51 13.24 -15.61
N VAL A 496 -2.83 12.92 -16.70
CA VAL A 496 -1.44 12.44 -16.68
C VAL A 496 -0.53 13.44 -17.37
N VAL A 497 0.68 13.57 -16.83
CA VAL A 497 1.77 14.32 -17.43
C VAL A 497 2.97 13.40 -17.50
N GLU A 498 3.34 13.03 -18.71
CA GLU A 498 4.38 12.03 -18.92
C GLU A 498 5.12 12.25 -20.24
N GLU A 499 6.35 11.73 -20.32
CA GLU A 499 7.09 11.69 -21.57
C GLU A 499 6.55 10.60 -22.48
N ARG A 500 6.16 10.96 -23.70
CA ARG A 500 5.70 10.03 -24.72
C ARG A 500 6.51 10.16 -26.00
N MET A 501 6.67 9.02 -26.67
CA MET A 501 7.18 8.93 -28.03
C MET A 501 6.01 9.11 -29.00
N GLN A 502 5.92 10.24 -29.70
CA GLN A 502 4.87 10.48 -30.70
C GLN A 502 5.45 10.71 -32.11
N GLY A 503 4.86 10.07 -33.11
CA GLY A 503 5.31 10.06 -34.52
C GLY A 503 6.30 8.92 -34.86
N GLU A 504 6.38 8.52 -36.14
CA GLU A 504 7.33 7.50 -36.58
C GLU A 504 8.77 7.98 -36.32
N ALA A 505 9.35 7.36 -35.28
CA ALA A 505 10.70 7.50 -34.74
C ALA A 505 11.03 8.70 -33.83
N GLY A 506 10.32 8.79 -32.69
CA GLY A 506 11.02 9.01 -31.43
C GLY A 506 11.53 10.42 -31.15
N VAL A 507 10.65 11.42 -31.28
CA VAL A 507 10.79 12.66 -30.50
C VAL A 507 10.02 12.48 -29.20
N GLU A 508 10.73 12.54 -28.08
CA GLU A 508 10.11 12.60 -26.76
C GLU A 508 9.51 13.98 -26.53
N GLN A 509 8.24 13.98 -26.14
CA GLN A 509 7.50 15.16 -25.76
C GLN A 509 6.85 14.92 -24.39
N ILE A 510 6.79 15.95 -23.55
CA ILE A 510 6.01 15.89 -22.33
C ILE A 510 4.57 16.14 -22.73
N VAL A 511 3.73 15.12 -22.58
CA VAL A 511 2.33 15.13 -22.96
C VAL A 511 1.49 15.27 -21.70
N LEU A 512 0.59 16.25 -21.72
CA LEU A 512 -0.51 16.43 -20.78
C LEU A 512 -1.72 15.73 -21.41
N GLU A 513 -2.28 14.71 -20.80
CA GLU A 513 -3.50 14.06 -21.33
C GLU A 513 -4.55 13.92 -20.25
N VAL A 514 -5.77 14.35 -20.57
CA VAL A 514 -6.94 14.16 -19.74
C VAL A 514 -7.82 13.06 -20.33
N ASP A 515 -8.08 12.02 -19.53
CA ASP A 515 -9.04 10.97 -19.87
C ASP A 515 -10.43 11.42 -19.41
N ILE A 516 -11.35 11.45 -20.37
CA ILE A 516 -12.75 11.90 -20.21
C ILE A 516 -13.68 10.86 -20.87
N PRO A 517 -14.97 10.78 -20.50
CA PRO A 517 -15.95 9.94 -21.20
C PRO A 517 -16.00 10.26 -22.71
N GLN A 518 -16.19 9.26 -23.57
CA GLN A 518 -16.16 9.45 -25.03
C GLN A 518 -17.54 9.73 -25.65
N ASP A 519 -18.60 9.58 -24.85
CA ASP A 519 -20.00 9.67 -25.23
C ASP A 519 -20.61 11.06 -25.04
N GLU A 520 -19.82 12.03 -24.55
CA GLU A 520 -20.26 13.39 -24.26
C GLU A 520 -19.31 14.43 -24.89
N ASN A 521 -19.86 15.59 -25.26
CA ASN A 521 -19.05 16.71 -25.78
C ASN A 521 -18.48 17.52 -24.62
N TYR A 522 -17.15 17.61 -24.56
CA TYR A 522 -16.41 18.37 -23.55
C TYR A 522 -15.49 19.40 -24.20
N GLU A 523 -15.32 20.55 -23.54
CA GLU A 523 -14.25 21.50 -23.80
C GLU A 523 -13.12 21.29 -22.79
N VAL A 524 -11.87 21.17 -23.25
CA VAL A 524 -10.70 20.97 -22.38
C VAL A 524 -9.72 22.12 -22.53
N GLN A 525 -9.28 22.66 -21.40
CA GLN A 525 -8.23 23.69 -21.32
C GLN A 525 -7.11 23.22 -20.39
N PHE A 526 -5.87 23.36 -20.82
CA PHE A 526 -4.70 23.05 -19.98
C PHE A 526 -4.03 24.34 -19.53
N LYS A 527 -3.70 24.43 -18.24
CA LYS A 527 -3.00 25.55 -17.61
C LYS A 527 -1.75 25.07 -16.91
N MET A 528 -0.73 25.92 -16.90
CA MET A 528 0.45 25.77 -16.05
C MET A 528 0.22 26.61 -14.80
N ILE A 529 0.23 25.97 -13.64
CA ILE A 529 0.06 26.60 -12.33
C ILE A 529 1.41 26.95 -11.72
N GLU A 530 2.41 26.08 -11.91
CA GLU A 530 3.77 26.26 -11.42
C GLU A 530 4.78 25.82 -12.50
N GLY A 531 5.87 26.58 -12.64
CA GLY A 531 6.90 26.37 -13.66
C GLY A 531 6.92 27.44 -14.77
N LYS A 532 7.82 27.25 -15.75
CA LYS A 532 7.93 28.10 -16.95
C LYS A 532 8.03 27.23 -18.20
N GLY A 533 7.32 27.59 -19.25
CA GLY A 533 7.35 26.88 -20.54
C GLY A 533 6.12 27.21 -21.38
N THR A 534 5.85 26.40 -22.41
CA THR A 534 4.70 26.59 -23.31
C THR A 534 3.86 25.33 -23.43
N ILE A 535 2.53 25.48 -23.42
CA ILE A 535 1.56 24.40 -23.62
C ILE A 535 0.87 24.60 -24.98
N THR A 536 0.82 23.55 -25.80
CA THR A 536 0.11 23.53 -27.08
C THR A 536 -1.01 22.48 -27.02
N SER A 537 -2.27 22.90 -27.02
CA SER A 537 -3.43 22.01 -26.80
C SER A 537 -3.96 21.38 -28.09
N HIS A 538 -4.44 20.14 -27.98
CA HIS A 538 -4.93 19.28 -29.07
C HIS A 538 -6.20 18.49 -28.65
N GLY A 539 -7.22 19.20 -28.15
CA GLY A 539 -8.43 18.57 -27.62
C GLY A 539 -8.20 18.07 -26.19
N ASN A 540 -8.35 16.76 -25.95
CA ASN A 540 -8.19 16.16 -24.61
C ASN A 540 -6.73 15.92 -24.20
N TRP A 541 -5.77 16.45 -24.93
CA TRP A 541 -4.36 16.40 -24.58
C TRP A 541 -3.62 17.65 -25.07
N ALA A 542 -2.40 17.87 -24.59
CA ALA A 542 -1.53 18.96 -24.97
C ALA A 542 -0.05 18.55 -24.92
N VAL A 543 0.78 19.25 -25.69
CA VAL A 543 2.24 19.13 -25.63
C VAL A 543 2.80 20.25 -24.77
N PHE A 544 3.60 19.90 -23.76
CA PHE A 544 4.38 20.83 -22.98
C PHE A 544 5.82 20.88 -23.45
N THR A 545 6.33 22.09 -23.66
CA THR A 545 7.74 22.38 -23.91
C THR A 545 8.29 23.09 -22.68
N ASP A 546 9.25 22.45 -22.00
CA ASP A 546 9.80 22.93 -20.74
C ASP A 546 10.82 24.07 -20.90
N ALA A 547 11.08 24.77 -19.79
CA ALA A 547 12.14 25.79 -19.70
C ALA A 547 13.32 25.37 -18.81
N GLY A 548 13.44 24.08 -18.44
CA GLY A 548 14.52 23.57 -17.59
C GLY A 548 14.09 22.66 -16.43
N PRO A 549 15.00 22.34 -15.50
CA PRO A 549 14.71 21.50 -14.34
C PRO A 549 13.83 22.23 -13.33
N GLY A 550 13.01 21.49 -12.60
CA GLY A 550 12.08 22.04 -11.62
C GLY A 550 10.82 21.20 -11.46
N GLN A 551 10.02 21.59 -10.49
CA GLN A 551 8.68 21.05 -10.32
C GLN A 551 7.71 21.87 -11.17
N TYR A 552 6.93 21.17 -11.98
CA TYR A 552 5.88 21.74 -12.80
C TYR A 552 4.54 21.25 -12.27
N VAL A 553 3.58 22.15 -12.18
CA VAL A 553 2.21 21.81 -11.82
C VAL A 553 1.30 22.28 -12.94
N PHE A 554 0.52 21.34 -13.46
CA PHE A 554 -0.45 21.59 -14.52
C PHE A 554 -1.86 21.41 -13.97
N GLU A 555 -2.82 22.10 -14.57
CA GLU A 555 -4.25 21.94 -14.33
C GLU A 555 -4.95 21.71 -15.68
N ALA A 556 -5.70 20.62 -15.80
CA ALA A 556 -6.68 20.41 -16.86
C ALA A 556 -8.05 20.88 -16.36
N ILE A 557 -8.71 21.72 -17.13
CA ILE A 557 -10.06 22.25 -16.89
C ILE A 557 -10.96 21.67 -17.98
N VAL A 558 -11.96 20.90 -17.60
CA VAL A 558 -12.91 20.24 -18.49
C VAL A 558 -14.31 20.82 -18.25
N THR A 559 -14.94 21.35 -19.29
CA THR A 559 -16.30 21.88 -19.25
C THR A 559 -17.23 20.97 -20.04
N ASP A 560 -18.32 20.50 -19.44
CA ASP A 560 -19.32 19.68 -20.13
C ASP A 560 -20.28 20.50 -21.01
N ALA A 561 -21.09 19.82 -21.82
CA ALA A 561 -22.07 20.43 -22.72
C ALA A 561 -23.18 21.23 -21.99
N GLN A 562 -23.31 21.11 -20.67
CA GLN A 562 -24.24 21.88 -19.83
C GLN A 562 -23.54 23.04 -19.11
N GLY A 563 -22.23 23.24 -19.33
CA GLY A 563 -21.43 24.31 -18.75
C GLY A 563 -20.87 24.01 -17.35
N ALA A 564 -20.92 22.77 -16.88
CA ALA A 564 -20.30 22.39 -15.61
C ALA A 564 -18.79 22.18 -15.79
N ILE A 565 -18.01 22.74 -14.86
CA ILE A 565 -16.54 22.77 -14.93
C ILE A 565 -15.94 21.76 -13.94
N ALA A 566 -14.90 21.06 -14.38
CA ALA A 566 -14.12 20.09 -13.64
C ALA A 566 -12.63 20.37 -13.78
N ASN A 567 -11.87 20.31 -12.69
CA ASN A 567 -10.42 20.54 -12.76
C ASN A 567 -9.67 19.29 -12.27
N ALA A 568 -8.54 18.97 -12.87
CA ALA A 568 -7.59 18.00 -12.33
C ALA A 568 -6.18 18.59 -12.41
N SER A 569 -5.36 18.32 -11.40
CA SER A 569 -3.98 18.77 -11.38
C SER A 569 -3.03 17.59 -11.45
N ALA A 570 -1.91 17.79 -12.14
CA ALA A 570 -0.85 16.81 -12.24
C ALA A 570 0.48 17.53 -12.11
N SER A 571 1.38 16.95 -11.31
CA SER A 571 2.73 17.45 -11.15
C SER A 571 3.70 16.63 -11.99
N TYR A 572 4.69 17.30 -12.56
CA TYR A 572 5.76 16.66 -13.32
C TYR A 572 7.10 17.26 -12.88
N GLN A 573 8.06 16.42 -12.53
CA GLN A 573 9.37 16.88 -12.08
C GLN A 573 10.40 16.61 -13.16
N ILE A 574 11.08 17.67 -13.58
CA ILE A 574 12.29 17.57 -14.41
C ILE A 574 13.46 17.62 -13.43
N VAL A 575 14.07 16.47 -13.17
CA VAL A 575 15.20 16.33 -12.25
C VAL A 575 16.43 17.00 -12.86
N ASP A 576 17.14 17.80 -12.05
CA ASP A 576 18.41 18.37 -12.44
C ASP A 576 19.51 17.31 -12.25
N VAL A 577 19.82 16.59 -13.32
CA VAL A 577 20.99 15.73 -13.34
C VAL A 577 22.22 16.63 -13.30
N ASP A 578 23.16 16.36 -12.39
CA ASP A 578 24.44 17.07 -12.34
C ASP A 578 25.16 16.92 -13.68
N ALA A 579 25.01 17.92 -14.55
CA ALA A 579 25.44 17.87 -15.93
C ALA A 579 26.95 17.59 -16.02
N SER A 580 27.74 18.07 -15.05
CA SER A 580 29.19 17.86 -14.99
C SER A 580 29.60 16.38 -14.83
N LYS A 581 28.70 15.54 -14.31
CA LYS A 581 28.91 14.09 -14.11
C LYS A 581 28.22 13.23 -15.16
N MET A 582 27.35 13.82 -15.98
CA MET A 582 26.45 13.09 -16.89
C MET A 582 27.16 12.09 -17.80
N TYR A 583 28.34 12.43 -18.31
CA TYR A 583 29.09 11.57 -19.24
C TYR A 583 30.13 10.66 -18.57
N PHE A 584 30.50 10.95 -17.32
CA PHE A 584 31.67 10.35 -16.66
C PHE A 584 31.31 9.47 -15.47
N ASP A 585 30.09 9.57 -14.95
CA ASP A 585 29.54 8.70 -13.93
C ASP A 585 28.46 7.79 -14.54
N LYS A 586 28.63 6.47 -14.39
CA LYS A 586 27.71 5.47 -14.93
C LYS A 586 26.31 5.55 -14.29
N ALA A 587 26.22 5.84 -13.01
CA ALA A 587 24.93 5.98 -12.32
C ALA A 587 24.20 7.24 -12.82
N THR A 588 24.91 8.36 -12.93
CA THR A 588 24.36 9.61 -13.46
C THR A 588 23.96 9.48 -14.94
N TRP A 589 24.72 8.72 -15.74
CA TRP A 589 24.33 8.39 -17.12
C TRP A 589 23.05 7.55 -17.20
N ILE A 590 22.91 6.53 -16.34
CA ILE A 590 21.69 5.71 -16.27
C ILE A 590 20.48 6.58 -15.89
N GLU A 591 20.67 7.52 -14.95
CA GLU A 591 19.64 8.48 -14.56
C GLU A 591 19.27 9.41 -15.73
N ALA A 592 20.27 9.99 -16.40
CA ALA A 592 20.07 10.90 -17.53
C ALA A 592 19.39 10.24 -18.75
N THR A 593 19.62 8.94 -18.95
CA THR A 593 19.06 8.17 -20.07
C THR A 593 17.69 7.53 -19.74
N GLY A 594 17.31 7.46 -18.47
CA GLY A 594 16.05 6.90 -18.02
C GLY A 594 15.90 5.42 -18.43
N LYS A 595 14.81 5.09 -19.14
CA LYS A 595 14.53 3.71 -19.62
C LYS A 595 15.29 3.32 -20.91
N LYS A 596 16.12 4.21 -21.46
CA LYS A 596 16.76 4.01 -22.78
C LYS A 596 18.03 3.16 -22.67
N THR A 597 18.30 2.37 -23.70
CA THR A 597 19.48 1.49 -23.79
C THR A 597 20.63 2.17 -24.52
N TYR A 598 21.10 3.34 -24.07
CA TYR A 598 22.30 3.96 -24.62
C TYR A 598 23.54 3.50 -23.87
N ASP A 599 24.54 3.00 -24.59
CA ASP A 599 25.75 2.49 -23.95
C ASP A 599 26.54 3.61 -23.26
N PHE A 600 26.89 3.36 -22.00
CA PHE A 600 27.84 4.18 -21.24
C PHE A 600 29.26 3.98 -21.79
N VAL A 601 30.02 5.07 -21.88
CA VAL A 601 31.40 5.06 -22.38
C VAL A 601 32.34 5.32 -21.22
N ALA A 602 33.15 4.32 -20.88
CA ALA A 602 34.23 4.51 -19.91
C ALA A 602 35.30 5.40 -20.55
N ARG A 603 35.65 6.50 -19.86
CA ARG A 603 36.63 7.48 -20.35
C ARG A 603 38.04 6.92 -20.29
N ASP A 604 38.76 6.96 -21.41
CA ASP A 604 40.22 6.85 -21.44
C ASP A 604 40.82 8.28 -21.44
N PRO A 605 41.46 8.73 -20.36
CA PRO A 605 41.97 10.10 -20.26
C PRO A 605 43.13 10.40 -21.23
N SER A 606 43.69 9.40 -21.91
CA SER A 606 44.74 9.59 -22.92
C SER A 606 44.20 9.89 -24.33
N LEU A 607 42.89 9.72 -24.54
CA LEU A 607 42.22 9.94 -25.81
C LEU A 607 41.39 11.24 -25.78
N PRO A 608 41.22 11.91 -26.93
CA PRO A 608 40.32 13.05 -27.06
C PRO A 608 38.86 12.66 -26.81
N ASP A 609 38.08 13.60 -26.27
CA ASP A 609 36.66 13.45 -25.97
C ASP A 609 35.79 14.07 -27.08
N VAL A 610 34.94 13.25 -27.69
CA VAL A 610 34.07 13.62 -28.81
C VAL A 610 32.61 13.54 -28.38
N LEU A 611 31.82 14.58 -28.66
CA LEU A 611 30.38 14.58 -28.40
C LEU A 611 29.56 14.60 -29.70
N ILE A 612 28.59 13.70 -29.79
CA ILE A 612 27.58 13.68 -30.85
C ILE A 612 26.26 14.25 -30.30
N ILE A 613 25.79 15.35 -30.91
CA ILE A 613 24.52 16.02 -30.61
C ILE A 613 23.62 15.90 -31.83
N GLY A 614 22.52 15.15 -31.77
CA GLY A 614 21.79 14.92 -32.99
C GLY A 614 20.47 14.20 -32.88
N ASP A 615 19.77 14.17 -34.01
CA ASP A 615 18.48 13.52 -34.17
C ASP A 615 18.59 11.98 -34.17
N SER A 616 17.48 11.30 -34.49
CA SER A 616 17.40 9.84 -34.51
C SER A 616 18.37 9.17 -35.50
N ILE A 617 18.81 9.86 -36.55
CA ILE A 617 19.80 9.32 -37.50
C ILE A 617 21.16 9.21 -36.81
N SER A 618 21.52 10.22 -36.00
CA SER A 618 22.74 10.19 -35.19
C SER A 618 22.74 9.07 -34.15
N VAL A 619 21.58 8.79 -33.55
CA VAL A 619 21.43 7.67 -32.62
C VAL A 619 21.76 6.35 -33.31
N GLY A 620 21.28 6.17 -34.54
CA GLY A 620 21.53 4.95 -35.32
C GLY A 620 23.01 4.76 -35.70
N TYR A 621 23.70 5.80 -36.18
CA TYR A 621 25.10 5.66 -36.59
C TYR A 621 26.12 5.74 -35.45
N THR A 622 25.74 6.20 -34.24
CA THR A 622 26.68 6.42 -33.12
C THR A 622 27.51 5.17 -32.80
N ASN A 623 26.90 3.97 -32.82
CA ASN A 623 27.60 2.74 -32.52
C ASN A 623 28.65 2.37 -33.58
N ALA A 624 28.40 2.72 -34.85
CA ALA A 624 29.40 2.55 -35.90
C ALA A 624 30.55 3.57 -35.73
N VAL A 625 30.26 4.83 -35.37
CA VAL A 625 31.30 5.82 -35.07
C VAL A 625 32.20 5.35 -33.93
N ARG A 626 31.62 4.85 -32.84
CA ARG A 626 32.35 4.29 -31.69
C ARG A 626 33.28 3.14 -32.08
N ARG A 627 32.82 2.23 -32.96
CA ARG A 627 33.66 1.13 -33.46
C ARG A 627 34.83 1.63 -34.29
N ASN A 628 34.57 2.56 -35.23
CA ASN A 628 35.59 3.07 -36.14
C ASN A 628 36.64 3.95 -35.44
N LEU A 629 36.28 4.61 -34.33
CA LEU A 629 37.20 5.43 -33.52
C LEU A 629 37.71 4.73 -32.25
N GLN A 630 37.54 3.41 -32.15
CA GLN A 630 38.02 2.65 -31.00
C GLN A 630 39.55 2.80 -30.86
N GLY A 631 40.01 3.27 -29.69
CA GLY A 631 41.43 3.54 -29.44
C GLY A 631 41.95 4.84 -30.04
N ILE A 632 41.09 5.64 -30.68
CA ILE A 632 41.41 6.96 -31.25
C ILE A 632 40.74 8.07 -30.44
N ALA A 633 39.47 7.89 -30.02
CA ALA A 633 38.72 8.88 -29.27
C ALA A 633 37.66 8.26 -28.34
N ASN A 634 37.32 8.95 -27.25
CA ASN A 634 36.13 8.63 -26.45
C ASN A 634 34.89 9.27 -27.10
N VAL A 635 34.00 8.46 -27.67
CA VAL A 635 32.83 8.97 -28.41
C VAL A 635 31.54 8.90 -27.58
N TYR A 636 31.12 10.05 -27.09
CA TYR A 636 29.90 10.27 -26.33
C TYR A 636 28.75 10.73 -27.24
N ARG A 637 27.51 10.53 -26.77
CA ARG A 637 26.33 11.16 -27.36
C ARG A 637 25.45 11.73 -26.27
N ILE A 638 24.64 12.73 -26.58
CA ILE A 638 23.61 13.24 -25.66
C ILE A 638 22.66 12.10 -25.19
N PRO A 639 22.09 12.14 -23.97
CA PRO A 639 21.30 11.02 -23.42
C PRO A 639 19.87 10.91 -23.97
N GLU A 640 19.54 11.61 -25.05
CA GLU A 640 18.20 11.78 -25.62
C GLU A 640 18.25 12.09 -27.12
N ASN A 641 17.13 12.08 -27.84
CA ASN A 641 17.10 12.56 -29.22
C ASN A 641 17.23 14.11 -29.23
N GLY A 642 18.15 14.63 -30.05
CA GLY A 642 18.44 16.07 -30.18
C GLY A 642 17.27 16.90 -30.71
N GLY A 643 16.32 16.29 -31.43
CA GLY A 643 15.07 16.93 -31.82
C GLY A 643 15.27 18.06 -32.82
N ASP A 644 14.42 19.09 -32.73
CA ASP A 644 14.48 20.28 -33.56
C ASP A 644 15.42 21.36 -32.97
N THR A 645 15.73 22.38 -33.75
CA THR A 645 16.63 23.47 -33.33
C THR A 645 16.18 24.19 -32.06
N LEU A 646 14.88 24.28 -31.77
CA LEU A 646 14.40 24.96 -30.56
C LEU A 646 14.71 24.12 -29.32
N LYS A 647 14.53 22.79 -29.40
CA LYS A 647 14.95 21.88 -28.35
C LYS A 647 16.46 21.99 -28.09
N ALA A 648 17.24 22.01 -29.17
CA ALA A 648 18.69 22.14 -29.07
C ALA A 648 19.10 23.41 -28.31
N LEU A 649 18.52 24.56 -28.64
CA LEU A 649 18.81 25.83 -27.95
C LEU A 649 18.51 25.78 -26.45
N ASN A 650 17.41 25.13 -26.06
CA ASN A 650 17.02 25.03 -24.66
C ASN A 650 17.92 24.06 -23.86
N ARG A 651 18.43 23.02 -24.51
CA ARG A 651 19.17 21.93 -23.85
C ARG A 651 20.69 22.00 -23.99
N MET A 652 21.21 22.85 -24.89
CA MET A 652 22.63 22.89 -25.25
C MET A 652 23.57 23.02 -24.05
N HIS A 653 23.26 23.90 -23.09
CA HIS A 653 24.09 24.08 -21.89
C HIS A 653 24.25 22.78 -21.07
N LYS A 654 23.20 21.94 -21.02
CA LYS A 654 23.25 20.64 -20.34
C LYS A 654 24.01 19.61 -21.14
N TRP A 655 23.76 19.55 -22.45
CA TRP A 655 24.46 18.64 -23.36
C TRP A 655 25.96 18.91 -23.43
N LEU A 656 26.37 20.18 -23.34
CA LEU A 656 27.78 20.53 -23.23
C LEU A 656 28.36 20.17 -21.86
N ALA A 657 27.52 20.06 -20.82
CA ALA A 657 27.89 19.61 -19.47
C ALA A 657 28.99 20.43 -18.78
N GLY A 658 29.33 21.62 -19.30
CA GLY A 658 30.50 22.37 -18.86
C GLY A 658 31.83 21.65 -19.13
N HIS A 659 31.83 20.56 -19.92
CA HIS A 659 33.01 19.81 -20.29
C HIS A 659 33.69 20.42 -21.52
N SER A 660 35.01 20.37 -21.55
CA SER A 660 35.80 20.80 -22.72
C SER A 660 35.90 19.65 -23.72
N TRP A 661 35.12 19.74 -24.80
CA TRP A 661 35.10 18.76 -25.87
C TRP A 661 36.16 19.08 -26.94
N ASP A 662 36.85 18.06 -27.44
CA ASP A 662 37.82 18.24 -28.53
C ASP A 662 37.09 18.42 -29.87
N VAL A 663 36.08 17.58 -30.12
CA VAL A 663 35.22 17.66 -31.31
C VAL A 663 33.75 17.51 -30.90
N ILE A 664 32.89 18.37 -31.48
CA ILE A 664 31.44 18.22 -31.40
C ILE A 664 30.90 18.00 -32.81
N SER A 665 30.30 16.84 -33.05
CA SER A 665 29.51 16.56 -34.24
C SER A 665 28.05 16.84 -33.95
N PHE A 666 27.42 17.72 -34.72
CA PHE A 666 26.04 18.14 -34.47
C PHE A 666 25.15 18.13 -35.72
N ASN A 667 23.87 17.77 -35.53
CA ASN A 667 22.84 17.93 -36.56
C ASN A 667 21.47 18.31 -35.98
N SER A 668 20.84 19.27 -36.64
CA SER A 668 19.46 19.71 -36.42
C SER A 668 18.89 20.06 -37.79
N GLY A 669 17.65 19.69 -38.09
CA GLY A 669 17.04 19.99 -39.39
C GLY A 669 15.98 18.97 -39.81
N LEU A 670 16.22 17.68 -39.54
CA LEU A 670 15.19 16.68 -39.76
C LEU A 670 13.98 17.04 -38.91
N HIS A 671 14.03 17.21 -37.59
CA HIS A 671 12.81 17.50 -36.82
C HIS A 671 12.16 18.88 -37.09
N ASP A 672 12.90 19.85 -37.63
CA ASP A 672 12.37 21.16 -38.03
C ASP A 672 11.50 21.08 -39.28
N LEU A 673 11.91 20.30 -40.29
CA LEU A 673 11.22 20.26 -41.58
C LEU A 673 9.91 19.44 -41.58
N LYS A 674 9.48 18.84 -40.45
CA LYS A 674 8.32 17.91 -40.46
C LYS A 674 7.05 18.68 -40.51
N TYR A 675 6.04 18.07 -41.10
CA TYR A 675 4.68 18.53 -41.02
C TYR A 675 3.96 17.83 -39.89
N THR A 676 3.24 18.61 -39.09
CA THR A 676 2.37 18.10 -38.03
C THR A 676 0.98 18.69 -38.14
N LEU A 677 -0.03 17.83 -37.99
CA LEU A 677 -1.44 18.21 -37.83
C LEU A 677 -1.89 17.71 -36.46
N ASP A 678 -2.48 18.58 -35.64
CA ASP A 678 -2.92 18.26 -34.28
C ASP A 678 -1.85 17.54 -33.44
N GLY A 679 -0.61 18.02 -33.52
CA GLY A 679 0.53 17.48 -32.77
C GLY A 679 1.08 16.15 -33.31
N LYS A 680 0.45 15.55 -34.33
CA LYS A 680 0.88 14.28 -34.95
C LYS A 680 1.57 14.52 -36.28
N ILE A 681 2.54 13.66 -36.61
CA ILE A 681 3.24 13.67 -37.90
C ILE A 681 2.23 13.42 -39.03
N ASP A 682 2.03 14.40 -39.89
CA ASP A 682 1.07 14.35 -41.02
C ASP A 682 1.49 15.33 -42.12
N ASN A 683 1.53 14.86 -43.38
CA ASN A 683 1.93 15.68 -44.54
C ASN A 683 0.95 16.81 -44.87
N SER A 684 -0.30 16.73 -44.39
CA SER A 684 -1.32 17.77 -44.56
C SER A 684 -1.27 18.86 -43.49
N GLY A 685 -0.38 18.72 -42.51
CA GLY A 685 -0.21 19.64 -41.40
C GLY A 685 0.56 20.91 -41.74
N THR A 686 1.08 21.57 -40.69
CA THR A 686 1.99 22.72 -40.83
C THR A 686 3.43 22.29 -40.56
N GLN A 687 4.37 22.85 -41.31
CA GLN A 687 5.80 22.61 -41.09
C GLN A 687 6.21 23.12 -39.70
N VAL A 688 6.94 22.32 -38.93
CA VAL A 688 7.30 22.62 -37.53
C VAL A 688 8.12 23.90 -37.42
N ARG A 689 9.05 24.12 -38.35
CA ARG A 689 9.71 25.41 -38.57
C ARG A 689 9.78 25.70 -40.05
N SER A 690 9.57 26.96 -40.41
CA SER A 690 9.99 27.44 -41.73
C SER A 690 11.52 27.42 -41.84
N VAL A 691 12.05 27.37 -43.06
CA VAL A 691 13.51 27.47 -43.30
C VAL A 691 14.10 28.76 -42.71
N THR A 692 13.35 29.86 -42.67
CA THR A 692 13.78 31.13 -42.07
C THR A 692 13.98 31.00 -40.56
N GLU A 693 13.03 30.38 -39.87
CA GLU A 693 13.14 30.14 -38.43
C GLU A 693 14.25 29.14 -38.11
N TYR A 694 14.36 28.07 -38.89
CA TYR A 694 15.44 27.10 -38.79
C TYR A 694 16.82 27.77 -38.89
N LYS A 695 17.04 28.63 -39.89
CA LYS A 695 18.29 29.39 -40.03
C LYS A 695 18.60 30.26 -38.82
N ALA A 696 17.59 30.99 -38.33
CA ALA A 696 17.75 31.88 -37.18
C ALA A 696 18.10 31.10 -35.90
N ASN A 697 17.53 29.91 -35.73
CA ASN A 697 17.82 29.05 -34.58
C ASN A 697 19.17 28.34 -34.71
N LEU A 698 19.47 27.78 -35.89
CA LEU A 698 20.75 27.14 -36.17
C LEU A 698 21.92 28.10 -35.96
N LYS A 699 21.78 29.37 -36.35
CA LYS A 699 22.79 30.40 -36.09
C LYS A 699 23.07 30.54 -34.58
N LYS A 700 22.03 30.59 -33.75
CA LYS A 700 22.17 30.65 -32.29
C LYS A 700 22.76 29.36 -31.71
N GLU A 701 22.41 28.21 -32.28
CA GLU A 701 22.96 26.90 -31.88
C GLU A 701 24.48 26.88 -32.12
N ILE A 702 24.89 27.29 -33.32
CA ILE A 702 26.30 27.44 -33.68
C ILE A 702 27.02 28.43 -32.75
N GLU A 703 26.43 29.58 -32.45
CA GLU A 703 27.03 30.56 -31.53
C GLU A 703 27.27 29.99 -30.12
N LEU A 704 26.41 29.07 -29.64
CA LEU A 704 26.61 28.38 -28.37
C LEU A 704 27.73 27.34 -28.47
N LEU A 705 27.77 26.57 -29.56
CA LEU A 705 28.79 25.55 -29.79
C LEU A 705 30.18 26.16 -30.00
N VAL A 706 30.30 27.27 -30.74
CA VAL A 706 31.56 27.99 -30.92
C VAL A 706 32.12 28.47 -29.58
N LYS A 707 31.27 28.91 -28.66
CA LYS A 707 31.69 29.32 -27.30
C LYS A 707 32.25 28.16 -26.46
N SER A 708 31.97 26.91 -26.80
CA SER A 708 32.55 25.74 -26.11
C SER A 708 34.05 25.57 -26.39
N GLY A 709 34.56 26.13 -27.50
CA GLY A 709 35.95 25.99 -27.93
C GLY A 709 36.26 24.68 -28.68
N ALA A 710 35.28 23.78 -28.85
CA ALA A 710 35.46 22.53 -29.59
C ALA A 710 35.63 22.77 -31.09
N LYS A 711 36.33 21.86 -31.79
CA LYS A 711 36.27 21.76 -33.25
C LYS A 711 34.87 21.26 -33.65
N LEU A 712 34.20 21.94 -34.56
CA LEU A 712 32.80 21.64 -34.88
C LEU A 712 32.67 20.93 -36.22
N LEU A 713 31.86 19.86 -36.24
CA LEU A 713 31.46 19.12 -37.44
C LEU A 713 29.94 19.20 -37.59
N TRP A 714 29.47 20.03 -38.52
CA TRP A 714 28.05 20.06 -38.85
C TRP A 714 27.71 18.91 -39.81
N THR A 715 26.69 18.14 -39.47
CA THR A 715 26.21 17.02 -40.29
C THR A 715 24.89 17.38 -40.95
N ASN A 716 24.84 17.31 -42.28
CA ASN A 716 23.63 17.69 -43.03
C ASN A 716 22.53 16.62 -42.98
N THR A 717 21.29 17.04 -43.24
CA THR A 717 20.12 16.16 -43.21
C THR A 717 20.16 15.18 -44.39
N THR A 718 20.01 13.89 -44.12
CA THR A 718 19.98 12.83 -45.15
C THR A 718 18.76 12.93 -46.07
N ILE A 719 18.76 12.21 -47.20
CA ILE A 719 17.61 12.20 -48.12
C ILE A 719 16.30 11.78 -47.44
N ILE A 720 15.19 12.37 -47.88
CA ILE A 720 13.85 11.96 -47.46
C ILE A 720 13.30 10.98 -48.50
N PRO A 721 13.05 9.71 -48.13
CA PRO A 721 12.52 8.75 -49.08
C PRO A 721 11.05 9.04 -49.37
N LYS A 722 10.62 8.74 -50.60
CA LYS A 722 9.23 8.88 -51.00
C LYS A 722 8.31 8.08 -50.06
N GLY A 723 7.27 8.74 -49.55
CA GLY A 723 6.29 8.13 -48.66
C GLY A 723 6.61 8.24 -47.16
N ALA A 724 7.72 8.88 -46.79
CA ALA A 724 8.00 9.18 -45.38
C ALA A 724 6.91 10.06 -44.75
N LYS A 725 6.38 9.62 -43.60
CA LYS A 725 5.28 10.31 -42.92
C LYS A 725 5.74 11.65 -42.34
N GLY A 726 4.92 12.68 -42.53
CA GLY A 726 5.18 14.09 -42.15
C GLY A 726 6.42 14.69 -42.80
N ARG A 727 6.88 14.14 -43.93
CA ARG A 727 8.11 14.54 -44.62
C ARG A 727 7.83 14.68 -46.10
N VAL A 728 8.18 15.83 -46.67
CA VAL A 728 8.03 16.08 -48.10
C VAL A 728 9.42 15.99 -48.75
N PRO A 729 9.65 15.03 -49.67
CA PRO A 729 10.91 14.97 -50.41
C PRO A 729 11.23 16.28 -51.11
N GLY A 730 12.45 16.78 -50.92
CA GLY A 730 12.91 18.07 -51.42
C GLY A 730 13.06 19.11 -50.30
N ASP A 731 12.36 18.98 -49.18
CA ASP A 731 12.54 19.87 -48.04
C ASP A 731 13.93 19.76 -47.43
N GLU A 732 14.51 18.56 -47.37
CA GLU A 732 15.87 18.36 -46.88
C GLU A 732 16.89 19.15 -47.70
N ILE A 733 16.63 19.37 -49.00
CA ILE A 733 17.48 20.18 -49.88
C ILE A 733 17.37 21.65 -49.49
N ILE A 734 16.15 22.15 -49.28
CA ILE A 734 15.87 23.53 -48.87
C ILE A 734 16.52 23.82 -47.50
N PHE A 735 16.37 22.91 -46.54
CA PHE A 735 16.92 23.07 -45.20
C PHE A 735 18.45 22.94 -45.20
N ASN A 736 19.02 21.98 -45.92
CA ASN A 736 20.48 21.88 -46.06
C ASN A 736 21.07 23.13 -46.74
N HIS A 737 20.40 23.69 -47.74
CA HIS A 737 20.82 24.95 -48.35
C HIS A 737 20.78 26.11 -47.34
N GLY A 738 19.68 26.23 -46.59
CA GLY A 738 19.56 27.24 -45.53
C GLY A 738 20.65 27.10 -44.46
N ALA A 739 20.99 25.86 -44.07
CA ALA A 739 22.09 25.61 -43.14
C ALA A 739 23.45 26.04 -43.71
N LEU A 740 23.72 25.71 -44.97
CA LEU A 740 24.95 26.12 -45.65
C LEU A 740 25.06 27.65 -45.76
N GLU A 741 23.96 28.37 -45.99
CA GLU A 741 23.95 29.84 -45.94
C GLU A 741 24.34 30.37 -44.55
N VAL A 742 23.87 29.74 -43.47
CA VAL A 742 24.28 30.12 -42.11
C VAL A 742 25.77 29.81 -41.87
N LEU A 743 26.25 28.66 -42.34
CA LEU A 743 27.64 28.22 -42.16
C LEU A 743 28.66 29.07 -42.92
N GLN A 744 28.25 29.87 -43.91
CA GLN A 744 29.13 30.85 -44.57
C GLN A 744 29.73 31.85 -43.57
N ASP A 745 28.97 32.20 -42.52
CA ASP A 745 29.44 33.07 -41.43
C ASP A 745 30.47 32.36 -40.50
N TYR A 746 30.64 31.04 -40.63
CA TYR A 746 31.43 30.18 -39.73
C TYR A 746 32.36 29.21 -40.49
N PRO A 747 33.35 29.72 -41.25
CA PRO A 747 34.19 28.91 -42.14
C PRO A 747 35.07 27.86 -41.44
N ALA A 748 35.22 27.93 -40.12
CA ALA A 748 35.96 26.95 -39.32
C ALA A 748 35.16 25.67 -39.02
N ILE A 749 33.84 25.66 -39.30
CA ILE A 749 32.99 24.49 -39.07
C ILE A 749 33.11 23.56 -40.27
N ALA A 750 33.54 22.33 -40.04
CA ALA A 750 33.61 21.32 -41.08
C ALA A 750 32.22 20.76 -41.41
N VAL A 751 32.04 20.26 -42.63
CA VAL A 751 30.77 19.71 -43.11
C VAL A 751 30.90 18.20 -43.31
N ASN A 752 30.06 17.42 -42.63
CA ASN A 752 29.86 16.00 -42.86
C ASN A 752 28.65 15.81 -43.81
N ASP A 753 28.95 15.56 -45.08
CA ASP A 753 27.93 15.42 -46.14
C ASP A 753 27.32 14.01 -46.18
N LEU A 754 26.35 13.77 -45.30
CA LEU A 754 25.55 12.54 -45.27
C LEU A 754 24.36 12.58 -46.25
N TYR A 755 23.94 13.76 -46.70
CA TYR A 755 22.94 13.92 -47.76
C TYR A 755 23.44 13.23 -49.04
N THR A 756 24.62 13.60 -49.53
CA THR A 756 25.18 12.98 -50.74
C THR A 756 25.47 11.50 -50.53
N GLU A 757 25.91 11.11 -49.34
CA GLU A 757 26.15 9.69 -49.00
C GLU A 757 24.87 8.86 -49.11
N SER A 758 23.80 9.33 -48.47
CA SER A 758 22.50 8.66 -48.48
C SER A 758 21.84 8.70 -49.86
N LYS A 759 22.05 9.78 -50.63
CA LYS A 759 21.59 9.90 -52.03
C LYS A 759 22.29 8.91 -52.97
N ASN A 760 23.58 8.64 -52.76
CA ASN A 760 24.35 7.72 -53.59
C ASN A 760 24.10 6.24 -53.23
N ASN A 761 23.59 5.97 -52.01
CA ASN A 761 23.28 4.63 -51.52
C ASN A 761 21.82 4.54 -51.02
N PRO A 762 20.81 4.90 -51.84
CA PRO A 762 19.41 4.97 -51.39
C PRO A 762 18.86 3.60 -50.97
N GLU A 763 19.43 2.51 -51.46
CA GLU A 763 19.07 1.13 -51.09
C GLU A 763 19.40 0.78 -49.63
N ARG A 764 20.26 1.57 -48.97
CA ARG A 764 20.63 1.39 -47.55
C ARG A 764 19.70 2.15 -46.60
N GLN A 765 18.72 2.88 -47.14
CA GLN A 765 17.66 3.53 -46.37
C GLN A 765 16.41 2.65 -46.36
N GLN A 766 15.65 2.68 -45.25
CA GLN A 766 14.41 1.91 -45.15
C GLN A 766 13.33 2.51 -46.08
N PRO A 767 12.51 1.68 -46.75
CA PRO A 767 11.45 2.17 -47.63
C PRO A 767 10.46 3.07 -46.87
N ALA A 768 10.16 4.25 -47.43
CA ALA A 768 9.23 5.23 -46.84
C ALA A 768 9.54 5.60 -45.38
N ASN A 769 10.79 5.45 -44.94
CA ASN A 769 11.20 5.74 -43.58
C ASN A 769 12.57 6.43 -43.61
N VAL A 770 12.70 7.55 -42.90
CA VAL A 770 13.95 8.33 -42.87
C VAL A 770 15.13 7.56 -42.24
N HIS A 771 14.87 6.46 -41.53
CA HIS A 771 15.87 5.61 -40.87
C HIS A 771 16.56 4.66 -41.85
N PHE A 772 17.77 4.25 -41.50
CA PHE A 772 18.62 3.41 -42.33
C PHE A 772 18.58 1.94 -41.91
N THR A 773 19.00 1.05 -42.81
CA THR A 773 19.30 -0.34 -42.45
C THR A 773 20.57 -0.39 -41.59
N PRO A 774 20.87 -1.51 -40.92
CA PRO A 774 22.14 -1.67 -40.20
C PRO A 774 23.37 -1.32 -41.05
N GLU A 775 23.40 -1.74 -42.32
CA GLU A 775 24.48 -1.43 -43.28
C GLU A 775 24.52 0.06 -43.63
N GLY A 776 23.36 0.69 -43.75
CA GLY A 776 23.27 2.14 -43.94
C GLY A 776 23.86 2.91 -42.77
N TYR A 777 23.52 2.54 -41.53
CA TYR A 777 24.11 3.16 -40.35
C TYR A 777 25.62 2.91 -40.22
N GLU A 778 26.11 1.74 -40.65
CA GLU A 778 27.55 1.50 -40.73
C GLU A 778 28.23 2.45 -41.71
N THR A 779 27.62 2.68 -42.87
CA THR A 779 28.13 3.59 -43.91
C THR A 779 28.20 5.03 -43.42
N LEU A 780 27.08 5.53 -42.87
CA LEU A 780 27.00 6.88 -42.31
C LEU A 780 27.96 7.06 -41.13
N GLY A 781 28.07 6.05 -40.28
CA GLY A 781 28.96 6.07 -39.12
C GLY A 781 30.44 6.05 -39.51
N SER A 782 30.84 5.25 -40.49
CA SER A 782 32.22 5.22 -40.99
C SER A 782 32.64 6.56 -41.59
N LYS A 783 31.77 7.18 -42.42
CA LYS A 783 32.01 8.52 -42.97
C LYS A 783 32.12 9.59 -41.88
N THR A 784 31.22 9.55 -40.91
CA THR A 784 31.22 10.49 -39.77
C THR A 784 32.48 10.31 -38.93
N ALA A 785 32.90 9.07 -38.66
CA ALA A 785 34.14 8.77 -37.93
C ALA A 785 35.37 9.33 -38.65
N SER A 786 35.50 9.12 -39.96
CA SER A 786 36.62 9.65 -40.75
C SER A 786 36.71 11.19 -40.71
N ASN A 787 35.57 11.87 -40.75
CA ASN A 787 35.52 13.32 -40.64
C ASN A 787 35.87 13.81 -39.22
N ILE A 788 35.43 13.11 -38.18
CA ILE A 788 35.82 13.39 -36.79
C ILE A 788 37.33 13.19 -36.60
N GLU A 789 37.88 12.06 -37.06
CA GLU A 789 39.31 11.76 -36.98
C GLU A 789 40.16 12.83 -37.67
N SER A 790 39.72 13.31 -38.84
CA SER A 790 40.39 14.40 -39.56
C SER A 790 40.43 15.71 -38.77
N LEU A 791 39.46 15.94 -37.88
CA LEU A 791 39.46 17.09 -36.98
C LEU A 791 40.32 16.86 -35.74
N LEU A 792 40.56 15.63 -35.31
CA LEU A 792 41.40 15.32 -34.15
C LEU A 792 42.90 15.47 -34.47
N ASN A 793 43.27 15.23 -35.72
CA ASN A 793 44.65 15.31 -36.22
C ASN A 793 45.19 16.72 -36.43
#